data_AF-A0A0G4NMU4-F1
#
_entry.id   AF-A0A0G4NMU4-F1
#
_cell.length_a   1.000
_cell.length_b   1.000
_cell.length_c   1.000
_cell.angle_alpha   90.00
_cell.angle_beta   90.00
_cell.angle_gamma   90.00
#
_symmetry.space_group_name_H-M   'P 1'
#
loop_
_entity.id
_entity.type
_entity.pdbx_description
1 polymer ?
#
loop_
_entity_poly.entity_id
_entity_poly.type
_entity_poly.pdbx_seq_one_letter_code
_entity_poly.pdbx_strand_id
1 'polypeptide(L)'
;MKLDVSIRQQKVLQAPEDVDMTGTRPAKAPKLDLHAALERHAAAQEAAPPLPSCLSASPGDVYDEFSQLFLQIVAQSSEEPALLTTFTQLPTLHRQEAATDCTYAAFFIRIWCGPYPTLARAAALDAVKQGFQAGNAANTDFQAIIPFCLVALLDSSRKVRRAAADLLIRVKAMSPAAPAKGKKPRAWGGNGLYPDGVKVQAMEPEVVSKLLNDVLLPSLEECIMHEDFISTLLHASLDSSAKKADDKKALSQSTRQSIFASLASHVVASPLLRVKSSLLALLNQIKGVSSVSRTKVLLPAFRWWAALTADEATVLCQNEQVDPSALHRRFAETVVANDQGGLEFLLSIIQDPASERRPELVRSSFARLRAMWAAMKSDTKSDVSRTMLDIYQNRRNTGDEQQQREQQQQQQSVTLKVETNADADELSSRTLPPPPSTSSPCGTSPSEVTIAASTPTMKASVTKLKGEVISIPYDKLVVAVGSYSQTFGIPGVREHANFLRDVGDARSIRLRVLQCFERAALPTATTEQRRALLHFAVVGGGPTGIEFAAELHDLIYEDLARLYPQLMPSVAITVYDIAPKVLPMFDKQLASYAIDLFKRQGIRVKTEPHLTQIRQDDQSPHGALKLSIQEEPGAEVGAGLVVWSTGLMPNPLVQKMVARELRLPGSGDSSTPETFHLQTGRSGGLLTDDHLRLRLDQGDRTLPDVFAMGDCAVMDREALPATAQVASQQAVYLARTLNRHGDDVSRAKPFAWRNLGTMAYLGSWRAIHQSSADGLRGRLAWRQLWSRVLGTLAQSFEHDQDDFWQAPAHFGGVAGVLTGQLTRAGGSDKLDVGAHLIPALIELASAADSADHRKELNMAVLKHLRDERAGVRLAAVKCQQALTDKLGEEWLSALPEMLPYISELQDDDDEAVERETHRWIVKIEGVLGESLDSMLQ
;
A
#
# COMPACT_ATOMS: atom_id res chain seq x y z
N MET A 1 -14.49 -10.49 -10.17
CA MET A 1 -14.32 -9.17 -9.51
C MET A 1 -14.96 -9.21 -8.13
N LYS A 2 -14.21 -9.55 -7.07
CA LYS A 2 -14.55 -9.18 -5.69
C LYS A 2 -13.85 -7.83 -5.42
N LEU A 3 -14.60 -6.84 -4.94
CA LEU A 3 -14.07 -5.53 -4.58
C LEU A 3 -13.84 -5.52 -3.08
N ASP A 4 -12.59 -5.27 -2.65
CA ASP A 4 -12.33 -4.42 -1.49
C ASP A 4 -10.89 -3.87 -1.47
N VAL A 5 -10.75 -2.82 -0.65
CA VAL A 5 -9.84 -1.66 -0.71
C VAL A 5 -8.36 -1.95 -0.40
N SER A 6 -7.44 -1.24 -1.07
CA SER A 6 -5.97 -1.33 -0.94
C SER A 6 -5.33 -0.10 -0.29
N ILE A 7 -4.30 -0.27 0.56
CA ILE A 7 -3.12 0.60 0.85
C ILE A 7 -2.08 -0.31 1.57
N ARG A 8 -0.78 -0.47 1.25
CA ARG A 8 0.34 0.36 0.72
C ARG A 8 1.46 -0.58 0.21
N GLN A 9 2.15 -0.25 -0.89
CA GLN A 9 3.40 -0.92 -1.30
C GLN A 9 4.65 -0.13 -0.85
N GLN A 10 5.64 -0.86 -0.32
CA GLN A 10 6.97 -0.38 0.08
C GLN A 10 7.87 -0.31 -1.17
N LYS A 11 8.52 0.84 -1.41
CA LYS A 11 9.49 1.00 -2.52
C LYS A 11 10.78 0.24 -2.19
N VAL A 12 11.18 -0.66 -3.07
CA VAL A 12 12.53 -1.25 -3.13
C VAL A 12 13.52 -0.19 -3.63
N LEU A 13 14.67 -0.09 -2.98
CA LEU A 13 15.76 0.83 -3.33
C LEU A 13 16.42 0.44 -4.67
N GLN A 14 16.68 1.46 -5.49
CA GLN A 14 17.62 1.38 -6.62
C GLN A 14 19.05 1.49 -6.08
N ALA A 15 19.96 0.70 -6.65
CA ALA A 15 21.39 0.84 -6.41
C ALA A 15 21.90 2.21 -6.92
N PRO A 16 22.96 2.79 -6.32
CA PRO A 16 23.54 4.05 -6.79
C PRO A 16 24.06 3.93 -8.23
N GLU A 17 23.85 4.98 -9.02
CA GLU A 17 24.40 5.13 -10.36
C GLU A 17 25.94 5.19 -10.30
N ASP A 18 26.60 4.29 -11.02
CA ASP A 18 28.04 4.32 -11.25
C ASP A 18 28.41 5.53 -12.12
N VAL A 19 29.32 6.35 -11.63
CA VAL A 19 29.99 7.43 -12.36
C VAL A 19 30.98 6.80 -13.36
N ASP A 20 30.82 7.10 -14.64
CA ASP A 20 31.66 6.62 -15.73
C ASP A 20 33.04 7.33 -15.74
N MET A 21 34.14 6.58 -15.54
CA MET A 21 35.49 6.94 -16.01
C MET A 21 36.36 5.68 -16.19
N THR A 22 36.49 5.24 -17.45
CA THR A 22 37.69 4.66 -18.08
C THR A 22 38.65 3.77 -17.25
N GLY A 23 38.59 2.45 -17.53
CA GLY A 23 39.77 1.60 -17.74
C GLY A 23 40.84 1.46 -16.64
N THR A 24 40.57 0.70 -15.59
CA THR A 24 41.45 -0.33 -14.96
C THR A 24 40.77 -0.87 -13.70
N ARG A 25 40.73 -2.20 -13.51
CA ARG A 25 40.26 -2.84 -12.26
C ARG A 25 41.16 -2.39 -11.10
N PRO A 26 40.63 -1.82 -9.99
CA PRO A 26 41.43 -1.71 -8.78
C PRO A 26 41.60 -3.12 -8.18
N ALA A 27 42.81 -3.41 -7.71
CA ALA A 27 43.12 -4.65 -7.02
C ALA A 27 42.23 -4.83 -5.77
N LYS A 28 41.86 -6.09 -5.46
CA LYS A 28 41.21 -6.47 -4.19
C LYS A 28 42.01 -5.85 -3.04
N ALA A 29 41.36 -5.03 -2.21
CA ALA A 29 41.97 -4.52 -0.99
C ALA A 29 42.45 -5.70 -0.12
N PRO A 30 43.64 -5.61 0.51
CA PRO A 30 44.16 -6.69 1.34
C PRO A 30 43.22 -6.97 2.52
N LYS A 31 42.97 -8.25 2.84
CA LYS A 31 42.25 -8.65 4.07
C LYS A 31 42.99 -8.03 5.26
N LEU A 32 42.31 -7.17 6.02
CA LEU A 32 42.85 -6.58 7.23
C LEU A 32 43.03 -7.71 8.26
N ASP A 33 44.26 -7.88 8.76
CA ASP A 33 44.52 -8.80 9.87
C ASP A 33 43.86 -8.23 11.14
N LEU A 34 42.75 -8.84 11.55
CA LEU A 34 41.95 -8.40 12.70
C LEU A 34 42.70 -8.56 14.02
N HIS A 35 43.59 -9.55 14.14
CA HIS A 35 44.44 -9.72 15.32
C HIS A 35 45.43 -8.55 15.41
N ALA A 36 46.12 -8.24 14.31
CA ALA A 36 47.02 -7.09 14.26
C ALA A 36 46.28 -5.75 14.43
N ALA A 37 45.01 -5.64 14.03
CA ALA A 37 44.18 -4.46 14.31
C ALA A 37 43.83 -4.33 15.80
N LEU A 38 43.38 -5.42 16.43
CA LEU A 38 43.10 -5.45 17.87
C LEU A 38 44.35 -5.20 18.71
N GLU A 39 45.50 -5.78 18.34
CA GLU A 39 46.78 -5.53 18.99
C GLU A 39 47.23 -4.07 18.85
N ARG A 40 47.04 -3.45 17.68
CA ARG A 40 47.32 -2.02 17.48
C ARG A 40 46.47 -1.14 18.39
N HIS A 41 45.17 -1.45 18.52
CA HIS A 41 44.28 -0.69 19.42
C HIS A 41 44.54 -0.98 20.90
N ALA A 42 44.98 -2.19 21.25
CA ALA A 42 45.42 -2.53 22.60
C ALA A 42 46.76 -1.88 22.97
N ALA A 43 47.66 -1.71 21.99
CA ALA A 43 49.00 -1.11 22.16
C ALA A 43 49.02 0.42 22.07
N ALA A 44 47.99 1.06 21.52
CA ALA A 44 47.78 2.51 21.60
C ALA A 44 47.45 2.90 23.06
N GLN A 45 48.52 3.05 23.85
CA GLN A 45 48.62 3.02 25.31
C GLN A 45 47.65 3.88 26.16
N GLU A 46 47.34 3.31 27.34
CA GLU A 46 47.36 3.80 28.75
C GLU A 46 47.14 5.30 29.12
N ALA A 47 46.92 6.20 28.18
CA ALA A 47 46.60 7.62 28.42
C ALA A 47 45.60 8.18 27.39
N ALA A 48 44.99 7.35 26.55
CA ALA A 48 43.94 7.80 25.64
C ALA A 48 42.67 8.19 26.44
N PRO A 49 42.09 9.38 26.20
CA PRO A 49 40.83 9.75 26.84
C PRO A 49 39.71 8.78 26.42
N PRO A 50 38.64 8.62 27.23
CA PRO A 50 37.45 7.86 26.84
C PRO A 50 36.99 8.25 25.44
N LEU A 51 36.39 7.29 24.70
CA LEU A 51 35.73 7.62 23.44
C LEU A 51 34.78 8.82 23.67
N PRO A 52 34.80 9.83 22.79
CA PRO A 52 33.84 10.92 22.87
C PRO A 52 32.42 10.36 22.82
N SER A 53 31.44 11.09 23.37
CA SER A 53 30.05 10.60 23.46
C SER A 53 29.57 10.10 22.09
N CYS A 54 29.45 8.77 21.97
CA CYS A 54 29.08 8.12 20.72
C CYS A 54 27.65 8.48 20.30
N LEU A 55 26.82 8.97 21.22
CA LEU A 55 25.45 9.43 20.95
C LEU A 55 25.40 10.89 20.48
N SER A 56 26.40 11.38 19.73
CA SER A 56 26.38 12.70 19.08
C SER A 56 25.69 12.68 17.70
N ALA A 57 25.51 13.81 17.02
CA ALA A 57 24.99 13.78 15.64
C ALA A 57 26.02 13.20 14.65
N SER A 58 27.29 13.61 14.79
CA SER A 58 28.44 13.12 14.05
C SER A 58 29.49 12.62 15.04
N PRO A 59 29.64 11.30 15.22
CA PRO A 59 30.67 10.72 16.05
C PRO A 59 31.93 10.73 15.18
N GLY A 60 33.01 11.38 15.65
CA GLY A 60 34.21 11.56 14.82
C GLY A 60 34.87 10.23 14.40
N ASP A 61 35.93 10.33 13.59
CA ASP A 61 36.61 9.21 12.90
C ASP A 61 36.92 7.98 13.77
N VAL A 62 37.17 8.18 15.07
CA VAL A 62 37.46 7.10 16.03
C VAL A 62 36.24 6.17 16.22
N TYR A 63 35.01 6.70 16.22
CA TYR A 63 33.82 5.86 16.26
C TYR A 63 33.68 5.04 14.98
N ASP A 64 33.94 5.64 13.83
CA ASP A 64 33.81 4.98 12.53
C ASP A 64 34.80 3.82 12.43
N GLU A 65 36.06 4.01 12.85
CA GLU A 65 37.07 2.95 12.91
C GLU A 65 36.64 1.79 13.82
N PHE A 66 36.22 2.08 15.06
CA PHE A 66 35.77 1.05 16.00
C PHE A 66 34.49 0.36 15.55
N SER A 67 33.57 1.08 14.90
CA SER A 67 32.33 0.50 14.37
C SER A 67 32.62 -0.44 13.20
N GLN A 68 33.51 -0.07 12.26
CA GLN A 68 33.93 -0.92 11.16
C GLN A 68 34.65 -2.18 11.66
N LEU A 69 35.55 -2.01 12.63
CA LEU A 69 36.23 -3.14 13.27
C LEU A 69 35.23 -4.08 13.96
N PHE A 70 34.28 -3.53 14.72
CA PHE A 70 33.23 -4.32 15.36
C PHE A 70 32.38 -5.08 14.34
N LEU A 71 31.96 -4.44 13.24
CA LEU A 71 31.17 -5.07 12.18
C LEU A 71 31.92 -6.22 11.51
N GLN A 72 33.22 -6.05 11.24
CA GLN A 72 34.08 -7.10 10.67
C GLN A 72 34.27 -8.29 11.64
N ILE A 73 34.48 -8.01 12.92
CA ILE A 73 34.61 -9.04 13.96
C ILE A 73 33.31 -9.80 14.14
N VAL A 74 32.16 -9.12 14.16
CA VAL A 74 30.85 -9.77 14.27
C VAL A 74 30.57 -10.64 13.04
N ALA A 75 30.97 -10.21 11.84
CA ALA A 75 30.84 -11.01 10.64
C ALA A 75 31.65 -12.32 10.68
N GLN A 76 32.77 -12.35 11.41
CA GLN A 76 33.64 -13.53 11.61
C GLN A 76 33.43 -14.25 12.95
N SER A 77 32.42 -13.85 13.72
CA SER A 77 32.21 -14.37 15.08
C SER A 77 31.80 -15.85 15.13
N SER A 78 31.34 -16.42 14.01
CA SER A 78 31.09 -17.84 13.80
C SER A 78 32.38 -18.67 13.77
N GLU A 79 33.43 -18.14 13.15
CA GLU A 79 34.74 -18.80 12.99
C GLU A 79 35.63 -18.56 14.22
N GLU A 80 35.65 -17.33 14.74
CA GLU A 80 36.52 -16.93 15.84
C GLU A 80 35.78 -16.12 16.94
N PRO A 81 35.04 -16.79 17.84
CA PRO A 81 34.28 -16.10 18.90
C PRO A 81 35.18 -15.38 19.92
N ALA A 82 36.48 -15.75 19.98
CA ALA A 82 37.46 -15.09 20.83
C ALA A 82 37.68 -13.62 20.45
N LEU A 83 37.60 -13.26 19.16
CA LEU A 83 37.81 -11.89 18.67
C LEU A 83 36.80 -10.90 19.24
N LEU A 84 35.52 -11.29 19.33
CA LEU A 84 34.46 -10.46 19.91
C LEU A 84 34.69 -10.23 21.41
N THR A 85 35.17 -11.26 22.10
CA THR A 85 35.54 -11.16 23.52
C THR A 85 36.71 -10.20 23.71
N THR A 86 37.75 -10.32 22.89
CA THR A 86 38.92 -9.43 22.90
C THR A 86 38.53 -7.98 22.58
N PHE A 87 37.69 -7.75 21.56
CA PHE A 87 37.21 -6.42 21.20
C PHE A 87 36.45 -5.77 22.36
N THR A 88 35.49 -6.47 22.97
CA THR A 88 34.70 -5.91 24.08
C THR A 88 35.52 -5.65 25.34
N GLN A 89 36.73 -6.22 25.45
CA GLN A 89 37.67 -6.00 26.55
C GLN A 89 38.71 -4.92 26.24
N LEU A 90 38.68 -4.29 25.06
CA LEU A 90 39.60 -3.22 24.72
C LEU A 90 39.53 -2.10 25.78
N PRO A 91 40.67 -1.63 26.32
CA PRO A 91 40.71 -0.60 27.34
C PRO A 91 39.93 0.66 26.93
N THR A 92 40.00 1.07 25.66
CA THR A 92 39.33 2.26 25.10
C THR A 92 37.80 2.25 25.23
N LEU A 93 37.17 1.07 25.38
CA LEU A 93 35.73 0.94 25.55
C LEU A 93 35.28 1.10 27.01
N HIS A 94 36.20 1.09 27.99
CA HIS A 94 35.89 1.22 29.44
C HIS A 94 34.84 0.22 29.96
N ARG A 95 34.98 -1.06 29.61
CA ARG A 95 34.01 -2.10 30.02
C ARG A 95 33.88 -2.25 31.54
N GLN A 96 34.98 -2.11 32.29
CA GLN A 96 34.96 -2.26 33.76
C GLN A 96 34.19 -1.10 34.42
N GLU A 97 34.28 0.09 33.86
CA GLU A 97 33.57 1.29 34.29
C GLU A 97 32.16 1.42 33.70
N ALA A 98 31.65 0.46 32.91
CA ALA A 98 30.34 0.56 32.22
C ALA A 98 29.14 0.86 33.15
N ALA A 99 29.24 0.51 34.44
CA ALA A 99 28.22 0.86 35.45
C ALA A 99 28.30 2.31 35.94
N THR A 100 29.42 3.00 35.71
CA THR A 100 29.69 4.37 36.16
C THR A 100 29.87 5.37 35.02
N ASP A 101 30.39 4.91 33.88
CA ASP A 101 30.64 5.62 32.64
C ASP A 101 29.67 5.13 31.55
N CYS A 102 29.20 6.05 30.70
CA CYS A 102 28.25 5.76 29.65
C CYS A 102 28.93 5.38 28.33
N THR A 103 30.25 5.61 28.20
CA THR A 103 31.03 5.37 26.97
C THR A 103 30.78 3.99 26.35
N TYR A 104 30.92 2.94 27.15
CA TYR A 104 30.72 1.54 26.71
C TYR A 104 29.32 1.33 26.11
N ALA A 105 28.28 1.69 26.85
CA ALA A 105 26.92 1.49 26.40
C ALA A 105 26.53 2.45 25.25
N ALA A 106 27.01 3.70 25.26
CA ALA A 106 26.75 4.69 24.22
C ALA A 106 27.25 4.23 22.85
N PHE A 107 28.43 3.60 22.80
CA PHE A 107 28.97 2.99 21.57
C PHE A 107 27.99 1.96 20.98
N PHE A 108 27.57 0.99 21.80
CA PHE A 108 26.68 -0.08 21.37
C PHE A 108 25.23 0.38 21.14
N ILE A 109 24.71 1.33 21.92
CA ILE A 109 23.39 1.95 21.71
C ILE A 109 23.31 2.49 20.29
N ARG A 110 24.35 3.20 19.83
CA ARG A 110 24.37 3.73 18.46
C ARG A 110 24.36 2.62 17.40
N ILE A 111 24.99 1.48 17.68
CA ILE A 111 25.01 0.35 16.76
C ILE A 111 23.63 -0.30 16.69
N TRP A 112 22.99 -0.68 17.79
CA TRP A 112 21.68 -1.36 17.67
C TRP A 112 20.54 -0.43 17.27
N CYS A 113 20.63 0.87 17.56
CA CYS A 113 19.69 1.87 17.07
C CYS A 113 20.02 2.42 15.68
N GLY A 114 21.16 2.03 15.08
CA GLY A 114 21.64 2.51 13.79
C GLY A 114 21.30 1.59 12.60
N PRO A 115 21.64 2.00 11.37
CA PRO A 115 21.38 1.24 10.15
C PRO A 115 22.42 0.12 9.93
N TYR A 116 22.62 -0.74 10.92
CA TYR A 116 23.62 -1.81 10.90
C TYR A 116 23.00 -3.20 10.74
N PRO A 117 23.76 -4.21 10.28
CA PRO A 117 23.27 -5.58 10.12
C PRO A 117 22.69 -6.17 11.40
N THR A 118 21.68 -7.03 11.27
CA THR A 118 20.96 -7.67 12.38
C THR A 118 21.88 -8.31 13.43
N LEU A 119 22.92 -9.03 12.99
CA LEU A 119 23.96 -9.57 13.88
C LEU A 119 24.57 -8.53 14.80
N ALA A 120 25.07 -7.45 14.20
CA ALA A 120 25.81 -6.43 14.91
C ALA A 120 24.91 -5.75 15.95
N ARG A 121 23.63 -5.57 15.62
CA ARG A 121 22.63 -4.97 16.52
C ARG A 121 22.29 -5.90 17.68
N ALA A 122 22.12 -7.20 17.44
CA ALA A 122 21.91 -8.20 18.49
C ALA A 122 23.16 -8.38 19.38
N ALA A 123 24.34 -8.50 18.76
CA ALA A 123 25.62 -8.61 19.46
C ALA A 123 25.93 -7.37 20.30
N ALA A 124 25.56 -6.18 19.85
CA ALA A 124 25.70 -4.94 20.61
C ALA A 124 24.81 -4.92 21.87
N LEU A 125 23.57 -5.39 21.77
CA LEU A 125 22.67 -5.55 22.93
C LEU A 125 23.25 -6.56 23.94
N ASP A 126 23.77 -7.68 23.46
CA ASP A 126 24.42 -8.69 24.30
C ASP A 126 25.73 -8.19 24.94
N ALA A 127 26.54 -7.41 24.21
CA ALA A 127 27.76 -6.80 24.74
C ALA A 127 27.46 -5.85 25.91
N VAL A 128 26.38 -5.08 25.84
CA VAL A 128 25.90 -4.22 26.95
C VAL A 128 25.34 -5.05 28.09
N LYS A 129 24.54 -6.09 27.80
CA LYS A 129 24.05 -7.04 28.80
C LYS A 129 25.19 -7.64 29.62
N GLN A 130 26.29 -8.05 28.96
CA GLN A 130 27.50 -8.58 29.60
C GLN A 130 28.34 -7.50 30.30
N GLY A 131 28.46 -6.30 29.72
CA GLY A 131 29.19 -5.18 30.31
C GLY A 131 28.67 -4.80 31.69
N PHE A 132 27.35 -4.75 31.87
CA PHE A 132 26.76 -4.50 33.20
C PHE A 132 26.89 -5.66 34.19
N GLN A 133 27.38 -6.83 33.78
CA GLN A 133 27.71 -7.92 34.71
C GLN A 133 29.10 -7.73 35.34
N ALA A 134 30.01 -7.04 34.64
CA ALA A 134 31.41 -6.90 35.04
C ALA A 134 31.66 -5.72 36.00
N GLY A 135 30.80 -4.69 36.01
CA GLY A 135 30.96 -3.48 36.84
C GLY A 135 30.29 -3.57 38.22
N ASN A 136 30.78 -2.78 39.19
CA ASN A 136 30.14 -2.63 40.51
C ASN A 136 28.87 -1.78 40.39
N ALA A 137 27.73 -2.44 40.16
CA ALA A 137 26.42 -1.83 39.94
C ALA A 137 25.65 -1.48 41.23
N ALA A 138 26.27 -1.59 42.41
CA ALA A 138 25.60 -1.36 43.68
C ALA A 138 25.00 0.06 43.75
N ASN A 139 23.69 0.16 44.02
CA ASN A 139 22.96 1.42 44.18
C ASN A 139 22.91 2.34 42.94
N THR A 140 23.01 1.76 41.73
CA THR A 140 22.88 2.47 40.45
C THR A 140 21.57 2.10 39.74
N ASP A 141 20.88 3.09 39.17
CA ASP A 141 19.63 2.93 38.43
C ASP A 141 19.86 3.08 36.92
N PHE A 142 19.62 2.01 36.16
CA PHE A 142 19.84 1.90 34.71
C PHE A 142 18.61 2.27 33.86
N GLN A 143 17.64 2.99 34.43
CA GLN A 143 16.41 3.37 33.72
C GLN A 143 16.62 4.11 32.38
N ALA A 144 17.75 4.80 32.18
CA ALA A 144 18.04 5.53 30.95
C ALA A 144 18.25 4.64 29.71
N ILE A 145 18.37 3.32 29.90
CA ILE A 145 18.49 2.31 28.82
C ILE A 145 17.14 1.87 28.28
N ILE A 146 16.08 1.95 29.11
CA ILE A 146 14.74 1.49 28.78
C ILE A 146 14.26 2.07 27.44
N PRO A 147 14.38 3.38 27.13
CA PRO A 147 13.95 3.92 25.84
C PRO A 147 14.64 3.26 24.64
N PHE A 148 15.93 2.92 24.74
CA PHE A 148 16.67 2.28 23.65
C PHE A 148 16.32 0.79 23.51
N CYS A 149 15.97 0.12 24.60
CA CYS A 149 15.38 -1.21 24.53
C CYS A 149 14.00 -1.19 23.87
N LEU A 150 13.17 -0.17 24.14
CA LEU A 150 11.87 -0.01 23.46
C LEU A 150 12.05 0.21 21.96
N VAL A 151 13.07 0.97 21.55
CA VAL A 151 13.44 1.11 20.13
C VAL A 151 13.84 -0.24 19.53
N ALA A 152 14.59 -1.07 20.25
CA ALA A 152 14.98 -2.41 19.79
C ALA A 152 13.83 -3.44 19.82
N LEU A 153 12.79 -3.24 20.64
CA LEU A 153 11.57 -4.05 20.61
C LEU A 153 10.65 -3.72 19.41
N LEU A 154 10.81 -2.53 18.81
CA LEU A 154 10.17 -2.15 17.55
C LEU A 154 10.95 -2.65 16.31
N ASP A 155 12.00 -3.44 16.51
CA ASP A 155 12.81 -3.92 15.40
C ASP A 155 12.09 -5.00 14.59
N SER A 156 12.27 -5.03 13.26
CA SER A 156 11.67 -6.06 12.41
C SER A 156 12.27 -7.45 12.67
N SER A 157 13.52 -7.54 13.16
CA SER A 157 14.16 -8.82 13.46
C SER A 157 13.79 -9.35 14.85
N ARG A 158 13.29 -10.58 14.90
CA ARG A 158 13.01 -11.30 16.15
C ARG A 158 14.25 -11.46 17.04
N LYS A 159 15.44 -11.64 16.44
CA LYS A 159 16.73 -11.82 17.16
C LYS A 159 17.10 -10.57 17.95
N VAL A 160 16.89 -9.39 17.37
CA VAL A 160 17.11 -8.08 18.03
C VAL A 160 16.08 -7.88 19.16
N ARG A 161 14.79 -8.18 18.90
CA ARG A 161 13.74 -8.09 19.93
C ARG A 161 14.00 -9.01 21.13
N ARG A 162 14.49 -10.23 20.88
CA ARG A 162 14.89 -11.18 21.93
C ARG A 162 16.07 -10.68 22.76
N ALA A 163 17.14 -10.19 22.12
CA ALA A 163 18.28 -9.62 22.81
C ALA A 163 17.90 -8.38 23.66
N ALA A 164 16.98 -7.55 23.17
CA ALA A 164 16.45 -6.41 23.92
C ALA A 164 15.61 -6.83 25.14
N ALA A 165 14.79 -7.88 25.00
CA ALA A 165 14.03 -8.47 26.10
C ALA A 165 14.96 -9.02 27.20
N ASP A 166 16.01 -9.75 26.83
CA ASP A 166 17.03 -10.26 27.77
C ASP A 166 17.74 -9.12 28.51
N LEU A 167 18.07 -8.03 27.81
CA LEU A 167 18.67 -6.85 28.42
C LEU A 167 17.70 -6.19 29.42
N LEU A 168 16.40 -6.09 29.11
CA LEU A 168 15.39 -5.56 30.03
C LEU A 168 15.23 -6.41 31.29
N ILE A 169 15.25 -7.74 31.17
CA ILE A 169 15.25 -8.68 32.31
C ILE A 169 16.49 -8.42 33.19
N ARG A 170 17.65 -8.19 32.57
CA ARG A 170 18.88 -7.88 33.30
C ARG A 170 18.81 -6.52 34.01
N VAL A 171 18.32 -5.49 33.33
CA VAL A 171 18.09 -4.15 33.93
C VAL A 171 17.17 -4.26 35.15
N LYS A 172 16.13 -5.08 35.09
CA LYS A 172 15.26 -5.36 36.24
C LYS A 172 16.00 -6.02 37.41
N ALA A 173 16.87 -6.98 37.14
CA ALA A 173 17.64 -7.70 38.16
C ALA A 173 18.65 -6.78 38.89
N MET A 174 19.17 -5.77 38.18
CA MET A 174 20.12 -4.80 38.73
C MET A 174 19.45 -3.57 39.35
N SER A 175 18.14 -3.42 39.17
CA SER A 175 17.39 -2.30 39.76
C SER A 175 17.44 -2.38 41.28
N PRO A 176 17.77 -1.28 41.99
CA PRO A 176 17.91 -1.29 43.44
C PRO A 176 16.60 -1.71 44.13
N ALA A 177 16.69 -2.61 45.12
CA ALA A 177 15.58 -2.87 46.04
C ALA A 177 15.24 -1.57 46.81
N ALA A 178 13.97 -1.40 47.19
CA ALA A 178 13.42 -0.16 47.76
C ALA A 178 14.43 0.61 48.66
N PRO A 179 14.63 1.92 48.44
CA PRO A 179 15.73 2.65 49.04
C PRO A 179 15.66 2.59 50.58
N ALA A 180 16.78 2.28 51.23
CA ALA A 180 16.94 2.52 52.66
C ALA A 180 16.75 4.03 52.93
N LYS A 181 15.97 4.38 53.96
CA LYS A 181 15.57 5.76 54.28
C LYS A 181 16.75 6.74 54.12
N GLY A 182 16.68 7.61 53.10
CA GLY A 182 17.52 8.81 52.97
C GLY A 182 18.60 8.83 51.88
N LYS A 183 18.86 7.73 51.14
CA LYS A 183 19.82 7.75 50.00
C LYS A 183 19.13 7.44 48.68
N LYS A 184 19.07 8.41 47.76
CA LYS A 184 18.59 8.20 46.38
C LYS A 184 19.64 7.40 45.58
N PRO A 185 19.24 6.42 44.75
CA PRO A 185 20.17 5.71 43.89
C PRO A 185 20.78 6.66 42.86
N ARG A 186 22.01 6.36 42.41
CA ARG A 186 22.69 7.13 41.36
C ARG A 186 22.03 6.79 40.02
N ALA A 187 21.47 7.79 39.33
CA ALA A 187 20.92 7.60 37.98
C ALA A 187 22.06 7.44 36.96
N TRP A 188 22.14 6.27 36.32
CA TRP A 188 23.07 6.02 35.22
C TRP A 188 22.68 6.88 34.01
N GLY A 189 23.65 7.57 33.39
CA GLY A 189 23.39 8.44 32.24
C GLY A 189 22.86 9.84 32.55
N GLY A 190 22.71 10.24 33.83
CA GLY A 190 22.03 11.49 34.21
C GLY A 190 22.60 12.80 33.62
N ASN A 191 23.91 12.94 33.47
CA ASN A 191 24.56 14.14 32.90
C ASN A 191 25.54 13.82 31.73
N GLY A 192 25.69 12.55 31.34
CA GLY A 192 26.77 12.11 30.44
C GLY A 192 26.33 11.19 29.30
N LEU A 193 25.03 10.88 29.18
CA LEU A 193 24.53 10.00 28.13
C LEU A 193 24.45 10.70 26.77
N TYR A 194 23.96 11.94 26.73
CA TYR A 194 23.86 12.76 25.54
C TYR A 194 24.95 13.85 25.52
N PRO A 195 25.37 14.32 24.34
CA PRO A 195 26.25 15.49 24.22
C PRO A 195 25.60 16.73 24.86
N ASP A 196 26.42 17.74 25.17
CA ASP A 196 26.02 19.06 25.69
C ASP A 196 25.39 19.08 27.11
N GLY A 197 25.41 17.96 27.83
CA GLY A 197 24.95 17.89 29.22
C GLY A 197 23.43 18.04 29.39
N VAL A 198 22.66 17.75 28.32
CA VAL A 198 21.19 17.79 28.33
C VAL A 198 20.66 16.77 29.34
N LYS A 199 19.93 17.25 30.35
CA LYS A 199 19.36 16.41 31.41
C LYS A 199 18.06 15.77 30.95
N VAL A 200 17.99 14.45 31.04
CA VAL A 200 16.74 13.69 30.90
C VAL A 200 15.97 13.62 32.21
N GLN A 201 14.65 13.48 32.10
CA GLN A 201 13.78 13.34 33.26
C GLN A 201 13.82 11.91 33.79
N ALA A 202 14.40 11.74 34.98
CA ALA A 202 14.40 10.47 35.69
C ALA A 202 13.04 10.15 36.30
N MET A 203 12.70 8.86 36.33
CA MET A 203 11.58 8.26 37.04
C MET A 203 11.99 7.93 38.48
N GLU A 204 11.04 7.99 39.41
CA GLU A 204 11.25 7.47 40.76
C GLU A 204 11.38 5.93 40.73
N PRO A 205 12.18 5.29 41.61
CA PRO A 205 12.42 3.85 41.57
C PRO A 205 11.16 2.98 41.61
N GLU A 206 10.11 3.45 42.30
CA GLU A 206 8.82 2.77 42.35
C GLU A 206 8.12 2.76 40.97
N VAL A 207 8.25 3.83 40.20
CA VAL A 207 7.69 3.96 38.85
C VAL A 207 8.42 3.02 37.88
N VAL A 208 9.75 2.95 37.97
CA VAL A 208 10.58 2.02 37.17
C VAL A 208 10.19 0.57 37.45
N SER A 209 10.02 0.23 38.73
CA SER A 209 9.58 -1.11 39.14
C SER A 209 8.22 -1.47 38.56
N LYS A 210 7.25 -0.55 38.59
CA LYS A 210 5.91 -0.74 38.00
C LYS A 210 5.97 -0.88 36.49
N LEU A 211 6.73 -0.03 35.79
CA LEU A 211 6.90 -0.12 34.33
C LEU A 211 7.47 -1.49 33.93
N LEU A 212 8.50 -1.96 34.63
CA LEU A 212 9.11 -3.24 34.31
C LEU A 212 8.20 -4.43 34.70
N ASN A 213 7.73 -4.50 35.94
CA ASN A 213 7.00 -5.67 36.44
C ASN A 213 5.56 -5.76 35.96
N ASP A 214 4.86 -4.62 35.83
CA ASP A 214 3.41 -4.62 35.58
C ASP A 214 3.09 -4.44 34.10
N VAL A 215 4.02 -3.87 33.30
CA VAL A 215 3.80 -3.58 31.88
C VAL A 215 4.73 -4.38 30.97
N LEU A 216 6.05 -4.20 31.08
CA LEU A 216 6.98 -4.72 30.07
C LEU A 216 7.24 -6.23 30.20
N LEU A 217 7.68 -6.68 31.39
CA LEU A 217 8.08 -8.07 31.61
C LEU A 217 6.96 -9.11 31.36
N PRO A 218 5.69 -8.89 31.75
CA PRO A 218 4.61 -9.84 31.49
C PRO A 218 4.30 -10.05 30.01
N SER A 219 4.73 -9.13 29.16
CA SER A 219 4.37 -9.06 27.74
C SER A 219 5.57 -9.15 26.79
N LEU A 220 6.74 -9.55 27.29
CA LEU A 220 7.96 -9.62 26.49
C LEU A 220 7.86 -10.67 25.38
N GLU A 221 7.21 -11.81 25.61
CA GLU A 221 7.09 -12.85 24.58
C GLU A 221 6.22 -12.36 23.42
N GLU A 222 5.11 -11.66 23.69
CA GLU A 222 4.28 -11.04 22.66
C GLU A 222 5.05 -9.94 21.90
N CYS A 223 5.87 -9.15 22.60
CA CYS A 223 6.77 -8.18 21.95
C CYS A 223 7.85 -8.86 21.09
N ILE A 224 8.32 -10.04 21.46
CA ILE A 224 9.28 -10.81 20.64
C ILE A 224 8.57 -11.38 19.40
N MET A 225 7.33 -11.85 19.54
CA MET A 225 6.58 -12.46 18.45
C MET A 225 6.05 -11.45 17.43
N HIS A 226 5.64 -10.25 17.87
CA HIS A 226 5.02 -9.24 17.01
C HIS A 226 5.66 -7.86 17.19
N GLU A 227 6.17 -7.27 16.10
CA GLU A 227 6.89 -5.98 16.12
C GLU A 227 6.02 -4.80 16.63
N ASP A 228 4.73 -4.78 16.29
CA ASP A 228 3.81 -3.69 16.63
C ASP A 228 3.20 -3.81 18.04
N PHE A 229 3.40 -4.95 18.72
CA PHE A 229 2.72 -5.22 19.98
C PHE A 229 3.13 -4.23 21.07
N ILE A 230 4.41 -3.82 21.12
CA ILE A 230 4.91 -2.85 22.10
C ILE A 230 4.21 -1.49 21.98
N SER A 231 3.82 -1.08 20.78
CA SER A 231 3.04 0.14 20.54
C SER A 231 1.67 0.05 21.19
N THR A 232 0.99 -1.08 20.97
CA THR A 232 -0.35 -1.35 21.51
C THR A 232 -0.30 -1.45 23.04
N LEU A 233 0.71 -2.13 23.58
CA LEU A 233 0.94 -2.29 25.02
C LEU A 233 1.14 -0.93 25.73
N LEU A 234 2.00 -0.07 25.19
CA LEU A 234 2.25 1.25 25.76
C LEU A 234 1.05 2.18 25.62
N HIS A 235 0.32 2.12 24.50
CA HIS A 235 -0.92 2.87 24.33
C HIS A 235 -1.97 2.47 25.39
N ALA A 236 -2.20 1.17 25.57
CA ALA A 236 -3.14 0.67 26.57
C ALA A 236 -2.72 1.00 28.02
N SER A 237 -1.42 1.01 28.29
CA SER A 237 -0.89 1.25 29.65
C SER A 237 -0.82 2.73 30.03
N LEU A 238 -0.62 3.63 29.06
CA LEU A 238 -0.42 5.06 29.30
C LEU A 238 -1.65 5.91 29.01
N ASP A 239 -2.53 5.52 28.07
CA ASP A 239 -3.73 6.28 27.76
C ASP A 239 -4.82 6.14 28.84
N SER A 240 -5.47 7.25 29.19
CA SER A 240 -6.50 7.29 30.21
C SER A 240 -7.91 7.04 29.68
N SER A 241 -8.13 7.18 28.36
CA SER A 241 -9.40 6.91 27.69
C SER A 241 -9.70 5.43 27.49
N ALA A 242 -8.70 4.53 27.57
CA ALA A 242 -8.82 3.12 27.21
C ALA A 242 -9.52 2.21 28.25
N LYS A 243 -10.25 2.78 29.24
CA LYS A 243 -10.78 2.00 30.37
C LYS A 243 -11.87 0.98 29.98
N LYS A 244 -11.69 -0.27 30.43
CA LYS A 244 -12.76 -1.13 30.98
C LYS A 244 -12.75 -1.03 32.51
N ALA A 245 -13.91 -1.20 33.13
CA ALA A 245 -14.20 -0.75 34.50
C ALA A 245 -13.62 -1.62 35.65
N ASP A 246 -12.86 -2.69 35.40
CA ASP A 246 -12.58 -3.71 36.44
C ASP A 246 -11.12 -4.16 36.60
N ASP A 247 -10.14 -3.47 36.01
CA ASP A 247 -8.73 -3.88 36.10
C ASP A 247 -8.02 -3.34 37.36
N LYS A 248 -7.92 -4.19 38.39
CA LYS A 248 -7.11 -3.95 39.61
C LYS A 248 -5.61 -3.77 39.36
N LYS A 249 -5.12 -3.92 38.12
CA LYS A 249 -3.71 -3.79 37.71
C LYS A 249 -3.35 -2.49 36.98
N ALA A 250 -4.27 -1.55 36.80
CA ALA A 250 -4.00 -0.33 36.04
C ALA A 250 -3.02 0.62 36.75
N LEU A 251 -2.06 1.19 35.99
CA LEU A 251 -1.09 2.15 36.52
C LEU A 251 -1.76 3.44 37.05
N SER A 252 -1.25 3.97 38.17
CA SER A 252 -1.73 5.24 38.70
C SER A 252 -1.50 6.40 37.73
N GLN A 253 -2.31 7.46 37.84
CA GLN A 253 -2.19 8.66 37.01
C GLN A 253 -0.79 9.31 37.11
N SER A 254 -0.23 9.40 38.32
CA SER A 254 1.13 9.92 38.55
C SER A 254 2.22 9.04 37.93
N THR A 255 2.06 7.72 38.00
CA THR A 255 3.00 6.74 37.42
C THR A 255 3.04 6.90 35.90
N ARG A 256 1.87 6.93 35.24
CA ARG A 256 1.77 7.13 33.79
C ARG A 256 2.40 8.44 33.34
N GLN A 257 2.16 9.52 34.08
CA GLN A 257 2.74 10.83 33.77
C GLN A 257 4.26 10.81 33.87
N SER A 258 4.82 10.15 34.88
CA SER A 258 6.27 10.02 35.05
C SER A 258 6.92 9.19 33.93
N ILE A 259 6.30 8.08 33.52
CA ILE A 259 6.79 7.25 32.39
C ILE A 259 6.76 8.06 31.09
N PHE A 260 5.62 8.68 30.78
CA PHE A 260 5.44 9.46 29.57
C PHE A 260 6.43 10.63 29.47
N ALA A 261 6.63 11.37 30.56
CA ALA A 261 7.55 12.50 30.60
C ALA A 261 9.02 12.06 30.47
N SER A 262 9.38 10.93 31.08
CA SER A 262 10.72 10.34 30.93
C SER A 262 11.00 9.96 29.47
N LEU A 263 10.12 9.19 28.83
CA LEU A 263 10.26 8.81 27.41
C LEU A 263 10.33 10.03 26.48
N ALA A 264 9.46 11.03 26.70
CA ALA A 264 9.47 12.27 25.93
C ALA A 264 10.79 13.06 26.11
N SER A 265 11.38 13.06 27.31
CA SER A 265 12.66 13.74 27.55
C SER A 265 13.82 13.11 26.75
N HIS A 266 13.80 11.79 26.55
CA HIS A 266 14.78 11.09 25.70
C HIS A 266 14.57 11.39 24.20
N VAL A 267 13.33 11.57 23.74
CA VAL A 267 13.05 12.05 22.37
C VAL A 267 13.63 13.43 22.14
N VAL A 268 13.47 14.34 23.10
CA VAL A 268 13.99 15.71 22.98
C VAL A 268 15.53 15.71 23.02
N ALA A 269 16.13 14.96 23.94
CA ALA A 269 17.57 14.98 24.18
C ALA A 269 18.41 14.19 23.16
N SER A 270 17.92 13.06 22.63
CA SER A 270 18.71 12.22 21.72
C SER A 270 18.97 12.93 20.39
N PRO A 271 20.18 12.96 19.84
CA PRO A 271 20.42 13.50 18.49
C PRO A 271 20.20 12.46 17.37
N LEU A 272 19.91 11.20 17.70
CA LEU A 272 19.72 10.12 16.73
C LEU A 272 18.29 10.12 16.16
N LEU A 273 18.17 10.25 14.83
CA LEU A 273 16.89 10.31 14.13
C LEU A 273 16.07 9.02 14.26
N ARG A 274 16.71 7.84 14.22
CA ARG A 274 16.03 6.55 14.42
C ARG A 274 15.42 6.44 15.81
N VAL A 275 16.16 6.84 16.84
CA VAL A 275 15.68 6.85 18.24
C VAL A 275 14.50 7.80 18.38
N LYS A 276 14.62 9.05 17.88
CA LYS A 276 13.51 10.02 17.88
C LYS A 276 12.29 9.45 17.17
N SER A 277 12.46 8.93 15.96
CA SER A 277 11.38 8.42 15.12
C SER A 277 10.64 7.26 15.76
N SER A 278 11.35 6.28 16.30
CA SER A 278 10.77 5.08 16.90
C SER A 278 10.05 5.40 18.21
N LEU A 279 10.65 6.21 19.09
CA LEU A 279 9.99 6.66 20.31
C LEU A 279 8.77 7.54 20.01
N LEU A 280 8.82 8.40 18.98
CA LEU A 280 7.66 9.16 18.53
C LEU A 280 6.53 8.26 18.03
N ALA A 281 6.83 7.14 17.36
CA ALA A 281 5.79 6.18 16.95
C ALA A 281 5.02 5.59 18.14
N LEU A 282 5.69 5.35 19.26
CA LEU A 282 5.06 4.90 20.51
C LEU A 282 4.23 6.03 21.14
N LEU A 283 4.78 7.24 21.22
CA LEU A 283 4.17 8.35 21.98
C LEU A 283 3.06 9.07 21.20
N ASN A 284 3.10 9.09 19.87
CA ASN A 284 2.09 9.76 19.02
C ASN A 284 0.72 9.07 19.04
N GLN A 285 0.61 7.88 19.63
CA GLN A 285 -0.69 7.23 19.85
C GLN A 285 -1.40 7.81 21.09
N ILE A 286 -0.64 8.35 22.04
CA ILE A 286 -1.16 8.84 23.33
C ILE A 286 -1.46 10.35 23.24
N LYS A 287 -2.73 10.75 23.36
CA LYS A 287 -3.12 12.19 23.26
C LYS A 287 -2.51 13.05 24.37
N GLY A 288 -2.33 12.47 25.55
CA GLY A 288 -1.74 13.10 26.71
C GLY A 288 -2.01 12.26 27.95
N VAL A 289 -1.32 12.56 29.04
CA VAL A 289 -1.53 11.86 30.31
C VAL A 289 -1.94 12.91 31.35
N SER A 290 -3.08 12.71 31.99
CA SER A 290 -3.65 13.69 32.93
C SER A 290 -3.94 15.02 32.21
N SER A 291 -3.50 16.14 32.79
CA SER A 291 -3.60 17.50 32.24
C SER A 291 -2.42 17.86 31.33
N VAL A 292 -1.43 16.98 31.15
CA VAL A 292 -0.25 17.25 30.30
C VAL A 292 -0.48 16.65 28.92
N SER A 293 -0.72 17.54 27.95
CA SER A 293 -0.78 17.23 26.52
C SER A 293 0.56 16.68 26.03
N ARG A 294 0.55 15.73 25.08
CA ARG A 294 1.79 15.27 24.43
C ARG A 294 2.56 16.41 23.74
N THR A 295 1.83 17.39 23.21
CA THR A 295 2.43 18.53 22.51
C THR A 295 3.30 19.33 23.46
N LYS A 296 2.87 19.54 24.70
CA LYS A 296 3.63 20.29 25.70
C LYS A 296 5.03 19.73 25.94
N VAL A 297 5.22 18.41 25.86
CA VAL A 297 6.51 17.75 26.13
C VAL A 297 7.30 17.40 24.87
N LEU A 298 6.64 17.19 23.72
CA LEU A 298 7.29 16.79 22.46
C LEU A 298 7.50 17.93 21.46
N LEU A 299 6.84 19.08 21.64
CA LEU A 299 7.01 20.24 20.75
C LEU A 299 8.47 20.71 20.60
N PRO A 300 9.33 20.67 21.64
CA PRO A 300 10.75 20.99 21.47
C PRO A 300 11.46 20.12 20.42
N ALA A 301 11.11 18.83 20.32
CA ALA A 301 11.68 17.93 19.32
C ALA A 301 11.23 18.30 17.90
N PHE A 302 9.96 18.69 17.74
CA PHE A 302 9.46 19.17 16.45
C PHE A 302 10.06 20.53 16.06
N ARG A 303 10.25 21.44 17.03
CA ARG A 303 10.95 22.71 16.82
C ARG A 303 12.38 22.52 16.35
N TRP A 304 13.12 21.63 17.00
CA TRP A 304 14.46 21.26 16.56
C TRP A 304 14.46 20.74 15.11
N TRP A 305 13.56 19.81 14.78
CA TRP A 305 13.48 19.25 13.42
C TRP A 305 13.17 20.30 12.36
N ALA A 306 12.27 21.24 12.66
CA ALA A 306 11.89 22.32 11.75
C ALA A 306 12.97 23.40 11.61
N ALA A 307 13.80 23.60 12.65
CA ALA A 307 14.88 24.59 12.64
C ALA A 307 16.07 24.16 11.76
N LEU A 308 16.23 22.86 11.47
CA LEU A 308 17.27 22.36 10.56
C LEU A 308 17.05 22.87 9.14
N THR A 309 18.14 23.26 8.49
CA THR A 309 18.15 23.56 7.06
C THR A 309 17.83 22.30 6.23
N ALA A 310 17.49 22.50 4.95
CA ALA A 310 17.20 21.38 4.04
C ALA A 310 18.41 20.43 3.90
N ASP A 311 19.61 21.00 3.83
CA ASP A 311 20.85 20.25 3.66
C ASP A 311 21.20 19.47 4.94
N GLU A 312 21.15 20.11 6.11
CA GLU A 312 21.40 19.43 7.40
C GLU A 312 20.42 18.27 7.62
N ALA A 313 19.13 18.48 7.35
CA ALA A 313 18.13 17.43 7.49
C ALA A 313 18.38 16.27 6.50
N THR A 314 18.80 16.58 5.27
CA THR A 314 19.12 15.57 4.26
C THR A 314 20.33 14.73 4.66
N VAL A 315 21.41 15.38 5.11
CA VAL A 315 22.63 14.69 5.58
C VAL A 315 22.32 13.78 6.77
N LEU A 316 21.56 14.26 7.77
CA LEU A 316 21.20 13.43 8.92
C LEU A 316 20.36 12.21 8.51
N CYS A 317 19.40 12.38 7.59
CA CYS A 317 18.58 11.29 7.07
C CYS A 317 19.40 10.27 6.27
N GLN A 318 20.37 10.73 5.46
CA GLN A 318 21.26 9.86 4.70
C GLN A 318 22.16 9.03 5.62
N ASN A 319 22.76 9.66 6.62
CA ASN A 319 23.66 9.00 7.58
C ASN A 319 22.95 7.89 8.37
N GLU A 320 21.69 8.09 8.74
CA GLU A 320 20.90 7.09 9.46
C GLU A 320 20.00 6.24 8.55
N GLN A 321 20.02 6.44 7.23
CA GLN A 321 19.18 5.76 6.26
C GLN A 321 17.68 5.78 6.64
N VAL A 322 17.16 6.97 6.96
CA VAL A 322 15.74 7.17 7.34
C VAL A 322 15.02 7.99 6.28
N ASP A 323 13.78 7.61 5.92
CA ASP A 323 12.96 8.38 4.98
C ASP A 323 12.57 9.76 5.57
N PRO A 324 12.99 10.88 4.95
CA PRO A 324 12.61 12.22 5.39
C PRO A 324 11.10 12.43 5.43
N SER A 325 10.35 11.85 4.49
CA SER A 325 8.90 12.04 4.36
C SER A 325 8.15 11.44 5.55
N ALA A 326 8.56 10.26 6.00
CA ALA A 326 8.04 9.63 7.21
C ALA A 326 8.35 10.46 8.46
N LEU A 327 9.55 11.05 8.56
CA LEU A 327 9.95 11.91 9.69
C LEU A 327 9.10 13.19 9.77
N HIS A 328 8.91 13.90 8.65
CA HIS A 328 8.07 15.10 8.61
C HIS A 328 6.67 14.85 9.20
N ARG A 329 6.07 13.70 8.83
CA ARG A 329 4.77 13.28 9.35
C ARG A 329 4.83 12.97 10.85
N ARG A 330 5.80 12.14 11.28
CA ARG A 330 5.94 11.72 12.70
C ARG A 330 6.19 12.91 13.64
N PHE A 331 6.98 13.90 13.23
CA PHE A 331 7.19 15.11 14.04
C PHE A 331 5.96 16.00 14.08
N ALA A 332 5.23 16.18 12.96
CA ALA A 332 4.00 16.97 12.96
C ALA A 332 2.91 16.34 13.85
N GLU A 333 2.81 15.01 13.90
CA GLU A 333 1.85 14.26 14.72
C GLU A 333 1.95 14.53 16.24
N THR A 334 3.08 15.07 16.71
CA THR A 334 3.28 15.47 18.12
C THR A 334 2.28 16.55 18.57
N VAL A 335 1.75 17.35 17.65
CA VAL A 335 0.76 18.40 17.93
C VAL A 335 -0.63 17.78 18.08
N VAL A 336 -1.38 18.10 19.15
CA VAL A 336 -2.76 17.66 19.36
C VAL A 336 -3.75 18.78 19.07
N ALA A 337 -5.01 18.40 18.83
CA ALA A 337 -6.09 19.35 18.64
C ALA A 337 -6.26 20.22 19.88
N ASN A 338 -6.46 21.54 19.67
CA ASN A 338 -6.69 22.54 20.72
C ASN A 338 -5.48 22.89 21.61
N ASP A 339 -4.28 22.43 21.28
CA ASP A 339 -3.06 22.93 21.92
C ASP A 339 -2.60 24.22 21.21
N GLN A 340 -2.75 25.36 21.88
CA GLN A 340 -2.48 26.67 21.28
C GLN A 340 -1.03 26.79 20.80
N GLY A 341 -0.05 26.44 21.63
CA GLY A 341 1.37 26.58 21.29
C GLY A 341 1.81 25.65 20.15
N GLY A 342 1.21 24.46 20.04
CA GLY A 342 1.43 23.56 18.90
C GLY A 342 0.79 24.04 17.60
N LEU A 343 -0.43 24.60 17.68
CA LEU A 343 -1.13 25.14 16.51
C LEU A 343 -0.45 26.40 15.97
N GLU A 344 -0.06 27.32 16.86
CA GLU A 344 0.75 28.49 16.50
C GLU A 344 2.05 28.09 15.79
N PHE A 345 2.70 27.03 16.26
CA PHE A 345 3.93 26.54 15.63
C PHE A 345 3.71 25.88 14.26
N LEU A 346 2.63 25.10 14.08
CA LEU A 346 2.27 24.57 12.76
C LEU A 346 1.99 25.71 11.77
N LEU A 347 1.28 26.74 12.23
CA LEU A 347 0.98 27.92 11.42
C LEU A 347 2.24 28.73 11.12
N SER A 348 3.19 28.84 12.05
CA SER A 348 4.45 29.54 11.79
C SER A 348 5.30 28.84 10.73
N ILE A 349 5.34 27.50 10.72
CA ILE A 349 6.03 26.74 9.65
C ILE A 349 5.38 27.02 8.28
N ILE A 350 4.06 27.14 8.25
CA ILE A 350 3.31 27.41 7.01
C ILE A 350 3.50 28.85 6.55
N GLN A 351 3.65 29.79 7.48
CA GLN A 351 3.83 31.21 7.20
C GLN A 351 5.27 31.55 6.81
N ASP A 352 6.26 30.87 7.38
CA ASP A 352 7.68 31.15 7.18
C ASP A 352 8.14 30.89 5.72
N PRO A 353 8.60 31.92 4.98
CA PRO A 353 9.12 31.74 3.63
C PRO A 353 10.37 30.85 3.56
N ALA A 354 11.19 30.80 4.62
CA ALA A 354 12.37 29.94 4.62
C ALA A 354 12.00 28.44 4.62
N SER A 355 10.82 28.10 5.13
CA SER A 355 10.26 26.75 5.14
C SER A 355 9.87 26.26 3.72
N GLU A 356 9.81 27.12 2.70
CA GLU A 356 9.61 26.73 1.29
C GLU A 356 10.72 25.82 0.75
N ARG A 357 11.93 25.91 1.32
CA ARG A 357 13.05 25.01 0.98
C ARG A 357 12.84 23.58 1.47
N ARG A 358 11.81 23.32 2.29
CA ARG A 358 11.42 21.98 2.80
C ARG A 358 9.91 21.74 2.56
N PRO A 359 9.47 21.59 1.30
CA PRO A 359 8.04 21.56 0.94
C PRO A 359 7.27 20.40 1.61
N GLU A 360 7.91 19.26 1.86
CA GLU A 360 7.29 18.12 2.55
C GLU A 360 7.02 18.38 4.04
N LEU A 361 7.81 19.25 4.70
CA LEU A 361 7.57 19.71 6.07
C LEU A 361 6.30 20.57 6.14
N VAL A 362 6.16 21.49 5.19
CA VAL A 362 4.97 22.34 5.05
C VAL A 362 3.75 21.49 4.75
N ARG A 363 3.84 20.55 3.79
CA ARG A 363 2.75 19.62 3.45
C ARG A 363 2.33 18.76 4.65
N SER A 364 3.29 18.24 5.41
CA SER A 364 3.00 17.45 6.62
C SER A 364 2.33 18.28 7.71
N SER A 365 2.69 19.55 7.83
CA SER A 365 2.07 20.49 8.77
C SER A 365 0.60 20.78 8.40
N PHE A 366 0.32 21.01 7.10
CA PHE A 366 -1.05 21.11 6.58
C PHE A 366 -1.85 19.82 6.78
N ALA A 367 -1.27 18.67 6.43
CA ALA A 367 -1.91 17.37 6.59
C ALA A 367 -2.28 17.12 8.06
N ARG A 368 -1.41 17.54 9.00
CA ARG A 368 -1.70 17.44 10.43
C ARG A 368 -2.85 18.34 10.86
N LEU A 369 -2.87 19.62 10.45
CA LEU A 369 -3.98 20.52 10.73
C LEU A 369 -5.32 19.95 10.22
N ARG A 370 -5.32 19.43 9.00
CA ARG A 370 -6.50 18.77 8.40
C ARG A 370 -6.95 17.56 9.21
N ALA A 371 -6.02 16.67 9.60
CA ALA A 371 -6.35 15.46 10.36
C ALA A 371 -6.95 15.78 11.74
N MET A 372 -6.54 16.89 12.37
CA MET A 372 -7.06 17.30 13.67
C MET A 372 -8.35 18.11 13.60
N TRP A 373 -8.74 18.60 12.42
CA TRP A 373 -9.83 19.56 12.23
C TRP A 373 -11.13 19.15 12.92
N ALA A 374 -11.57 17.89 12.73
CA ALA A 374 -12.80 17.39 13.32
C ALA A 374 -12.80 17.45 14.86
N ALA A 375 -11.64 17.27 15.49
CA ALA A 375 -11.46 17.27 16.94
C ALA A 375 -11.18 18.67 17.54
N MET A 376 -11.07 19.71 16.71
CA MET A 376 -10.90 21.09 17.18
C MET A 376 -12.21 21.69 17.69
N LYS A 377 -12.12 22.50 18.76
CA LYS A 377 -13.21 23.32 19.30
C LYS A 377 -13.56 24.44 18.32
N SER A 378 -14.77 24.97 18.43
CA SER A 378 -15.28 26.02 17.53
C SER A 378 -14.38 27.25 17.49
N ASP A 379 -13.95 27.74 18.67
CA ASP A 379 -13.09 28.93 18.77
C ASP A 379 -11.72 28.67 18.11
N THR A 380 -11.12 27.51 18.36
CA THR A 380 -9.87 27.09 17.75
C THR A 380 -9.97 26.97 16.22
N LYS A 381 -11.08 26.44 15.69
CA LYS A 381 -11.33 26.40 14.24
C LYS A 381 -11.42 27.80 13.66
N SER A 382 -12.09 28.72 14.35
CA SER A 382 -12.22 30.12 13.94
C SER A 382 -10.85 30.80 13.88
N ASP A 383 -10.03 30.64 14.92
CA ASP A 383 -8.70 31.25 14.98
C ASP A 383 -7.74 30.68 13.93
N VAL A 384 -7.72 29.35 13.74
CA VAL A 384 -6.91 28.71 12.68
C VAL A 384 -7.38 29.16 11.29
N SER A 385 -8.70 29.28 11.06
CA SER A 385 -9.25 29.75 9.78
C SER A 385 -8.85 31.20 9.49
N ARG A 386 -8.95 32.08 10.50
CA ARG A 386 -8.56 33.49 10.39
C ARG A 386 -7.08 33.60 10.06
N THR A 387 -6.21 32.93 10.80
CA THR A 387 -4.76 32.95 10.55
C THR A 387 -4.41 32.37 9.17
N MET A 388 -5.08 31.29 8.74
CA MET A 388 -4.88 30.74 7.38
C MET A 388 -5.31 31.72 6.28
N LEU A 389 -6.42 32.43 6.49
CA LEU A 389 -6.90 33.46 5.58
C LEU A 389 -5.92 34.65 5.54
N ASP A 390 -5.41 35.08 6.69
CA ASP A 390 -4.40 36.14 6.78
C ASP A 390 -3.09 35.74 6.11
N ILE A 391 -2.62 34.50 6.29
CA ILE A 391 -1.44 33.96 5.59
C ILE A 391 -1.66 33.98 4.08
N TYR A 392 -2.85 33.55 3.61
CA TYR A 392 -3.21 33.58 2.20
C TYR A 392 -3.25 35.01 1.64
N GLN A 393 -3.78 35.97 2.39
CA GLN A 393 -3.87 37.38 1.99
C GLN A 393 -2.49 38.07 2.02
N ASN A 394 -1.65 37.79 3.02
CA ASN A 394 -0.34 38.42 3.19
C ASN A 394 0.72 37.91 2.20
N ARG A 395 0.69 36.62 1.82
CA ARG A 395 1.51 36.10 0.71
C ARG A 395 1.20 36.78 -0.63
N ARG A 396 0.04 37.43 -0.75
CA ARG A 396 -0.38 38.22 -1.91
C ARG A 396 0.19 39.64 -1.93
N ASN A 397 0.67 40.17 -0.79
CA ASN A 397 1.11 41.56 -0.63
C ASN A 397 2.64 41.75 -0.68
N THR A 398 3.47 40.72 -0.54
CA THR A 398 4.96 40.79 -0.62
C THR A 398 5.50 40.81 -2.06
N GLY A 399 4.65 41.20 -3.02
CA GLY A 399 4.80 40.94 -4.46
C GLY A 399 5.62 41.95 -5.27
N ASP A 400 6.68 42.56 -4.74
CA ASP A 400 7.50 43.47 -5.55
C ASP A 400 8.48 42.72 -6.49
N GLU A 401 8.96 41.54 -6.11
CA GLU A 401 9.67 40.63 -7.05
C GLU A 401 8.69 39.77 -7.86
N GLN A 402 7.45 39.66 -7.37
CA GLN A 402 6.39 38.91 -8.02
C GLN A 402 5.71 39.73 -9.11
N GLN A 403 5.73 41.07 -9.13
CA GLN A 403 5.26 41.84 -10.28
C GLN A 403 6.09 41.60 -11.56
N GLN A 404 7.39 41.37 -11.44
CA GLN A 404 8.24 41.03 -12.60
C GLN A 404 8.06 39.58 -13.04
N ARG A 405 7.83 38.64 -12.11
CA ARG A 405 7.51 37.24 -12.45
C ARG A 405 6.06 37.04 -12.88
N GLU A 406 5.09 37.75 -12.31
CA GLU A 406 3.66 37.74 -12.68
C GLU A 406 3.45 38.43 -14.02
N GLN A 407 4.17 39.50 -14.37
CA GLN A 407 4.11 39.99 -15.76
C GLN A 407 4.58 38.94 -16.78
N GLN A 408 5.45 38.01 -16.36
CA GLN A 408 5.91 36.89 -17.19
C GLN A 408 5.02 35.62 -17.09
N GLN A 409 4.40 35.35 -15.93
CA GLN A 409 3.69 34.10 -15.60
C GLN A 409 2.15 34.26 -15.64
N GLN A 410 1.64 35.47 -15.49
CA GLN A 410 0.23 35.83 -15.76
C GLN A 410 -0.07 35.84 -17.27
N GLN A 411 0.97 35.77 -18.11
CA GLN A 411 0.83 35.44 -19.53
C GLN A 411 0.65 33.93 -19.78
N GLN A 412 0.86 33.03 -18.78
CA GLN A 412 0.89 31.58 -19.01
C GLN A 412 0.17 30.67 -17.99
N SER A 413 -0.32 31.15 -16.83
CA SER A 413 -1.01 30.24 -15.89
C SER A 413 -2.42 29.85 -16.36
N VAL A 414 -2.62 28.56 -16.63
CA VAL A 414 -3.91 28.00 -17.06
C VAL A 414 -4.65 27.41 -15.85
N THR A 415 -5.86 27.92 -15.58
CA THR A 415 -6.69 27.47 -14.44
C THR A 415 -7.93 26.71 -14.91
N LEU A 416 -8.24 25.60 -14.25
CA LEU A 416 -9.48 24.84 -14.43
C LEU A 416 -10.52 25.24 -13.39
N LYS A 417 -11.77 25.48 -13.80
CA LYS A 417 -12.89 25.69 -12.88
C LYS A 417 -13.59 24.36 -12.60
N VAL A 418 -13.61 23.93 -11.35
CA VAL A 418 -14.21 22.67 -10.91
C VAL A 418 -15.32 22.98 -9.90
N GLU A 419 -16.52 22.47 -10.15
CA GLU A 419 -17.63 22.50 -9.19
C GLU A 419 -17.39 21.42 -8.14
N THR A 420 -17.29 21.81 -6.87
CA THR A 420 -17.20 20.85 -5.76
C THR A 420 -18.54 20.13 -5.58
N ASN A 421 -18.52 18.89 -5.10
CA ASN A 421 -19.76 18.21 -4.71
C ASN A 421 -20.23 18.78 -3.37
N ALA A 422 -21.37 19.50 -3.34
CA ALA A 422 -21.97 19.97 -2.10
C ALA A 422 -22.34 18.82 -1.14
N ASP A 423 -22.61 17.63 -1.69
CA ASP A 423 -22.99 16.42 -0.94
C ASP A 423 -21.80 15.53 -0.53
N ALA A 424 -20.55 15.98 -0.71
CA ALA A 424 -19.38 15.17 -0.36
C ALA A 424 -19.32 14.81 1.14
N ASP A 425 -19.84 15.69 2.02
CA ASP A 425 -19.97 15.42 3.45
C ASP A 425 -21.10 14.42 3.76
N GLU A 426 -22.20 14.40 3.00
CA GLU A 426 -23.28 13.41 3.16
C GLU A 426 -22.93 12.02 2.61
N LEU A 427 -22.14 11.92 1.54
CA LEU A 427 -21.76 10.62 0.97
C LEU A 427 -20.83 9.81 1.89
N SER A 428 -20.10 10.48 2.77
CA SER A 428 -19.25 9.84 3.78
C SER A 428 -20.03 9.31 5.00
N SER A 429 -21.30 9.69 5.16
CA SER A 429 -22.12 9.41 6.34
C SER A 429 -23.35 8.54 6.10
N ARG A 430 -23.64 8.13 4.85
CA ARG A 430 -24.72 7.19 4.55
C ARG A 430 -24.28 5.73 4.66
N THR A 431 -24.19 5.23 5.89
CA THR A 431 -24.64 3.86 6.15
C THR A 431 -26.15 3.84 5.84
N LEU A 432 -26.61 2.88 5.04
CA LEU A 432 -28.04 2.69 4.79
C LEU A 432 -28.79 2.69 6.14
N PRO A 433 -29.90 3.43 6.31
CA PRO A 433 -30.78 3.20 7.44
C PRO A 433 -31.28 1.74 7.34
N PRO A 434 -31.39 1.02 8.47
CA PRO A 434 -32.03 -0.29 8.46
C PRO A 434 -33.46 -0.16 7.92
N PRO A 435 -34.02 -1.23 7.33
CA PRO A 435 -35.42 -1.23 6.93
C PRO A 435 -36.30 -0.87 8.15
N PRO A 436 -37.43 -0.16 7.96
CA PRO A 436 -38.35 0.08 9.06
C PRO A 436 -38.75 -1.28 9.65
N SER A 437 -38.48 -1.46 10.95
CA SER A 437 -38.86 -2.65 11.68
C SER A 437 -40.38 -2.84 11.57
N THR A 438 -40.81 -3.83 10.80
CA THR A 438 -42.18 -4.34 10.88
C THR A 438 -42.28 -5.16 12.16
N SER A 439 -42.69 -4.52 13.26
CA SER A 439 -43.18 -5.23 14.43
C SER A 439 -44.52 -5.89 14.06
N SER A 440 -44.55 -7.22 14.01
CA SER A 440 -45.80 -7.98 14.01
C SER A 440 -46.49 -7.86 15.38
N PRO A 441 -47.84 -7.78 15.42
CA PRO A 441 -48.58 -7.54 16.66
C PRO A 441 -48.97 -8.84 17.37
N CYS A 442 -48.98 -8.84 18.70
CA CYS A 442 -49.75 -9.81 19.50
C CYS A 442 -50.33 -9.14 20.76
N GLY A 443 -51.67 -9.04 20.81
CA GLY A 443 -52.54 -8.77 21.98
C GLY A 443 -52.37 -7.42 22.69
N THR A 444 -53.35 -6.54 22.89
CA THR A 444 -54.78 -6.69 23.21
C THR A 444 -55.50 -5.34 22.99
N SER A 445 -56.83 -5.36 22.96
CA SER A 445 -57.83 -4.37 22.48
C SER A 445 -58.02 -3.07 23.32
N PRO A 446 -59.06 -2.23 23.07
CA PRO A 446 -59.21 -1.27 21.97
C PRO A 446 -59.42 0.19 22.48
N SER A 447 -59.09 1.20 21.68
CA SER A 447 -59.72 2.52 21.79
C SER A 447 -59.66 3.25 20.45
N GLU A 448 -60.84 3.61 19.95
CA GLU A 448 -61.10 4.35 18.73
C GLU A 448 -60.46 5.75 18.76
N VAL A 449 -59.76 6.13 17.68
CA VAL A 449 -59.84 7.51 17.16
C VAL A 449 -59.73 7.47 15.64
N THR A 450 -60.84 7.77 14.98
CA THR A 450 -60.98 8.07 13.56
C THR A 450 -60.38 9.45 13.25
N ILE A 451 -59.37 9.55 12.38
CA ILE A 451 -59.07 10.81 11.67
C ILE A 451 -58.71 10.51 10.20
N ALA A 452 -59.34 11.30 9.33
CA ALA A 452 -59.51 11.16 7.90
C ALA A 452 -58.22 11.07 7.06
N ALA A 453 -58.33 10.27 6.00
CA ALA A 453 -57.41 10.25 4.88
C ALA A 453 -57.46 11.58 4.11
N SER A 454 -56.31 12.25 4.01
CA SER A 454 -56.00 13.18 2.93
C SER A 454 -54.53 13.03 2.58
N THR A 455 -54.28 12.45 1.41
CA THR A 455 -52.95 12.31 0.81
C THR A 455 -52.48 13.69 0.33
N PRO A 456 -51.17 13.97 0.40
CA PRO A 456 -50.47 14.08 -0.88
C PRO A 456 -49.13 13.35 -0.86
N THR A 457 -48.95 12.46 -1.83
CA THR A 457 -47.69 11.80 -2.15
C THR A 457 -46.75 12.85 -2.74
N MET A 458 -45.94 13.49 -1.90
CA MET A 458 -44.83 14.31 -2.39
C MET A 458 -43.76 13.39 -2.98
N LYS A 459 -43.69 13.32 -4.32
CA LYS A 459 -42.44 12.96 -4.99
C LYS A 459 -41.44 14.09 -4.67
N ALA A 460 -40.60 13.88 -3.66
CA ALA A 460 -39.51 14.80 -3.35
C ALA A 460 -38.56 14.84 -4.55
N SER A 461 -38.59 15.94 -5.30
CA SER A 461 -37.55 16.30 -6.25
C SER A 461 -36.28 16.58 -5.43
N VAL A 462 -35.35 15.61 -5.39
CA VAL A 462 -34.02 15.84 -4.84
C VAL A 462 -33.32 16.79 -5.81
N THR A 463 -33.34 18.07 -5.47
CA THR A 463 -32.59 19.09 -6.21
C THR A 463 -31.14 18.95 -5.77
N LYS A 464 -30.27 18.36 -6.60
CA LYS A 464 -28.83 18.30 -6.32
C LYS A 464 -28.33 19.74 -6.07
N LEU A 465 -27.85 20.00 -4.86
CA LEU A 465 -27.23 21.27 -4.52
C LEU A 465 -25.91 21.37 -5.30
N LYS A 466 -25.76 22.40 -6.12
CA LYS A 466 -24.50 22.70 -6.79
C LYS A 466 -23.51 23.21 -5.75
N GLY A 467 -22.32 22.61 -5.67
CA GLY A 467 -21.28 23.07 -4.73
C GLY A 467 -20.53 24.29 -5.24
N GLU A 468 -19.61 24.78 -4.41
CA GLU A 468 -18.79 25.94 -4.75
C GLU A 468 -17.88 25.62 -5.94
N VAL A 469 -17.77 26.56 -6.89
CA VAL A 469 -16.86 26.45 -8.03
C VAL A 469 -15.49 26.96 -7.61
N ILE A 470 -14.52 26.07 -7.53
CA ILE A 470 -13.12 26.38 -7.22
C ILE A 470 -12.29 26.45 -8.49
N SER A 471 -11.24 27.27 -8.48
CA SER A 471 -10.25 27.32 -9.57
C SER A 471 -9.00 26.54 -9.15
N ILE A 472 -8.60 25.56 -9.97
CA ILE A 472 -7.47 24.69 -9.75
C ILE A 472 -6.40 25.00 -10.81
N PRO A 473 -5.21 25.48 -10.43
CA PRO A 473 -4.10 25.62 -11.37
C PRO A 473 -3.58 24.23 -11.76
N TYR A 474 -3.11 24.07 -13.00
CA TYR A 474 -2.50 22.83 -13.46
C TYR A 474 -1.24 23.09 -14.29
N ASP A 475 -0.23 22.23 -14.11
CA ASP A 475 0.98 22.20 -14.95
C ASP A 475 0.80 21.27 -16.15
N LYS A 476 0.14 20.13 -15.93
CA LYS A 476 -0.30 19.18 -16.96
C LYS A 476 -1.72 18.72 -16.63
N LEU A 477 -2.58 18.63 -17.63
CA LEU A 477 -3.96 18.16 -17.49
C LEU A 477 -4.15 16.87 -18.28
N VAL A 478 -4.57 15.79 -17.61
CA VAL A 478 -4.92 14.52 -18.27
C VAL A 478 -6.42 14.28 -18.13
N VAL A 479 -7.12 14.23 -19.26
CA VAL A 479 -8.56 13.93 -19.34
C VAL A 479 -8.73 12.42 -19.50
N ALA A 480 -9.29 11.76 -18.48
CA ALA A 480 -9.48 10.31 -18.43
C ALA A 480 -10.88 9.93 -17.93
N VAL A 481 -11.90 10.66 -18.39
CA VAL A 481 -13.27 10.58 -17.85
C VAL A 481 -14.12 9.44 -18.45
N GLY A 482 -13.48 8.55 -19.22
CA GLY A 482 -14.11 7.36 -19.77
C GLY A 482 -15.32 7.63 -20.67
N SER A 483 -16.26 6.68 -20.68
CA SER A 483 -17.46 6.68 -21.50
C SER A 483 -18.71 6.31 -20.69
N TYR A 484 -19.88 6.56 -21.25
CA TYR A 484 -21.17 6.15 -20.67
C TYR A 484 -21.81 5.03 -21.51
N SER A 485 -22.76 4.30 -20.91
CA SER A 485 -23.57 3.34 -21.65
C SER A 485 -24.54 4.05 -22.60
N GLN A 486 -24.52 3.63 -23.86
CA GLN A 486 -25.45 4.10 -24.88
C GLN A 486 -26.83 3.50 -24.64
N THR A 487 -27.87 4.33 -24.71
CA THR A 487 -29.27 3.88 -24.55
C THR A 487 -30.06 3.91 -25.85
N PHE A 488 -29.45 4.43 -26.93
CA PHE A 488 -30.05 4.58 -28.26
C PHE A 488 -31.37 5.37 -28.28
N GLY A 489 -31.64 6.14 -27.21
CA GLY A 489 -32.90 6.86 -27.05
C GLY A 489 -34.11 5.97 -26.76
N ILE A 490 -33.92 4.69 -26.46
CA ILE A 490 -35.00 3.74 -26.17
C ILE A 490 -35.67 4.14 -24.84
N PRO A 491 -36.99 4.45 -24.82
CA PRO A 491 -37.70 4.85 -23.62
C PRO A 491 -37.66 3.78 -22.52
N GLY A 492 -37.41 4.22 -21.28
CA GLY A 492 -37.42 3.37 -20.10
C GLY A 492 -36.10 2.64 -19.80
N VAL A 493 -35.12 2.65 -20.71
CA VAL A 493 -33.81 2.03 -20.46
C VAL A 493 -33.08 2.71 -19.30
N ARG A 494 -33.06 4.04 -19.24
CA ARG A 494 -32.36 4.77 -18.16
C ARG A 494 -33.07 4.63 -16.82
N GLU A 495 -34.38 4.48 -16.85
CA GLU A 495 -35.26 4.48 -15.69
C GLU A 495 -35.38 3.09 -15.04
N HIS A 496 -35.31 2.02 -15.85
CA HIS A 496 -35.66 0.68 -15.41
C HIS A 496 -34.58 -0.39 -15.60
N ALA A 497 -33.64 -0.20 -16.53
CA ALA A 497 -32.55 -1.16 -16.72
C ALA A 497 -31.41 -0.90 -15.74
N ASN A 498 -30.71 -1.97 -15.35
CA ASN A 498 -29.48 -1.89 -14.60
C ASN A 498 -28.28 -1.85 -15.55
N PHE A 499 -27.39 -0.89 -15.35
CA PHE A 499 -26.10 -0.86 -16.03
C PHE A 499 -25.08 -1.69 -15.23
N LEU A 500 -23.96 -2.04 -15.84
CA LEU A 500 -22.87 -2.77 -15.20
C LEU A 500 -21.56 -1.99 -15.40
N ARG A 501 -21.48 -0.78 -14.84
CA ARG A 501 -20.35 0.15 -15.00
C ARG A 501 -19.57 0.36 -13.73
N ASP A 502 -20.26 0.47 -12.59
CA ASP A 502 -19.64 0.78 -11.32
C ASP A 502 -20.01 -0.22 -10.21
N VAL A 503 -19.45 0.01 -9.02
CA VAL A 503 -19.70 -0.85 -7.85
C VAL A 503 -21.14 -0.76 -7.36
N GLY A 504 -21.77 0.40 -7.52
CA GLY A 504 -23.17 0.63 -7.15
C GLY A 504 -24.09 -0.21 -8.02
N ASP A 505 -23.87 -0.18 -9.33
CA ASP A 505 -24.54 -1.01 -10.32
C ASP A 505 -24.51 -2.51 -9.95
N ALA A 506 -23.33 -3.05 -9.66
CA ALA A 506 -23.17 -4.46 -9.29
C ALA A 506 -23.93 -4.82 -8.01
N ARG A 507 -23.91 -3.95 -6.99
CA ARG A 507 -24.68 -4.14 -5.74
C ARG A 507 -26.18 -4.11 -6.01
N SER A 508 -26.66 -3.15 -6.81
CA SER A 508 -28.06 -3.03 -7.19
C SER A 508 -28.55 -4.26 -7.95
N ILE A 509 -27.75 -4.78 -8.89
CA ILE A 509 -28.07 -6.02 -9.62
C ILE A 509 -28.18 -7.19 -8.65
N ARG A 510 -27.19 -7.40 -7.77
CA ARG A 510 -27.21 -8.51 -6.81
C ARG A 510 -28.43 -8.46 -5.89
N LEU A 511 -28.71 -7.29 -5.29
CA LEU A 511 -29.89 -7.10 -4.44
C LEU A 511 -31.17 -7.38 -5.22
N ARG A 512 -31.23 -6.94 -6.48
CA ARG A 512 -32.39 -7.15 -7.34
C ARG A 512 -32.62 -8.63 -7.64
N VAL A 513 -31.57 -9.39 -7.95
CA VAL A 513 -31.66 -10.85 -8.16
C VAL A 513 -32.22 -11.53 -6.90
N LEU A 514 -31.68 -11.23 -5.72
CA LEU A 514 -32.15 -11.81 -4.46
C LEU A 514 -33.62 -11.45 -4.18
N GLN A 515 -33.99 -10.18 -4.36
CA GLN A 515 -35.38 -9.74 -4.23
C GLN A 515 -36.32 -10.48 -5.18
N CYS A 516 -35.90 -10.75 -6.42
CA CYS A 516 -36.70 -11.53 -7.36
C CYS A 516 -36.99 -12.95 -6.83
N PHE A 517 -35.98 -13.63 -6.27
CA PHE A 517 -36.14 -14.96 -5.68
C PHE A 517 -37.03 -14.94 -4.43
N GLU A 518 -36.79 -14.03 -3.49
CA GLU A 518 -37.58 -13.87 -2.26
C GLU A 518 -39.06 -13.63 -2.57
N ARG A 519 -39.34 -12.77 -3.55
CA ARG A 519 -40.71 -12.44 -3.96
C ARG A 519 -41.39 -13.60 -4.69
N ALA A 520 -40.66 -14.29 -5.56
CA ALA A 520 -41.18 -15.46 -6.25
C ALA A 520 -41.48 -16.62 -5.29
N ALA A 521 -40.76 -16.69 -4.16
CA ALA A 521 -40.98 -17.66 -3.10
C ALA A 521 -42.27 -17.42 -2.29
N LEU A 522 -42.88 -16.23 -2.39
CA LEU A 522 -44.10 -15.94 -1.65
C LEU A 522 -45.24 -16.88 -2.07
N PRO A 523 -46.03 -17.41 -1.11
CA PRO A 523 -47.18 -18.27 -1.42
C PRO A 523 -48.24 -17.60 -2.30
N THR A 524 -48.33 -16.27 -2.23
CA THR A 524 -49.28 -15.44 -2.99
C THR A 524 -48.86 -15.20 -4.44
N ALA A 525 -47.63 -15.54 -4.82
CA ALA A 525 -47.16 -15.33 -6.19
C ALA A 525 -47.77 -16.36 -7.15
N THR A 526 -48.45 -15.88 -8.20
CA THR A 526 -48.97 -16.73 -9.29
C THR A 526 -47.84 -17.31 -10.14
N THR A 527 -48.11 -18.37 -10.90
CA THR A 527 -47.14 -19.01 -11.78
C THR A 527 -46.60 -18.04 -12.83
N GLU A 528 -47.46 -17.20 -13.38
CA GLU A 528 -47.13 -16.17 -14.38
C GLU A 528 -46.22 -15.11 -13.77
N GLN A 529 -46.52 -14.64 -12.55
CA GLN A 529 -45.67 -13.69 -11.83
C GLN A 529 -44.31 -14.29 -11.47
N ARG A 530 -44.24 -15.57 -11.06
CA ARG A 530 -42.98 -16.26 -10.79
C ARG A 530 -42.11 -16.33 -12.04
N ARG A 531 -42.69 -16.72 -13.18
CA ARG A 531 -41.99 -16.74 -14.48
C ARG A 531 -41.47 -15.37 -14.89
N ALA A 532 -42.26 -14.31 -14.67
CA ALA A 532 -41.84 -12.96 -14.99
C ALA A 532 -40.71 -12.48 -14.06
N LEU A 533 -40.82 -12.68 -12.74
CA LEU A 533 -39.81 -12.27 -11.76
C LEU A 533 -38.48 -13.02 -11.90
N LEU A 534 -38.51 -14.30 -12.30
CA LEU A 534 -37.33 -15.15 -12.43
C LEU A 534 -36.81 -15.25 -13.87
N HIS A 535 -37.32 -14.41 -14.76
CA HIS A 535 -36.71 -14.20 -16.07
C HIS A 535 -35.74 -13.01 -16.00
N PHE A 536 -34.47 -13.27 -16.28
CA PHE A 536 -33.40 -12.29 -16.28
C PHE A 536 -33.00 -11.99 -17.73
N ALA A 537 -33.23 -10.76 -18.18
CA ALA A 537 -32.89 -10.32 -19.53
C ALA A 537 -31.55 -9.57 -19.53
N VAL A 538 -30.63 -9.99 -20.38
CA VAL A 538 -29.35 -9.30 -20.60
C VAL A 538 -29.36 -8.75 -22.01
N VAL A 539 -29.18 -7.44 -22.16
CA VAL A 539 -29.20 -6.78 -23.47
C VAL A 539 -27.77 -6.38 -23.85
N GLY A 540 -27.30 -6.90 -24.98
CA GLY A 540 -25.92 -6.82 -25.45
C GLY A 540 -25.23 -8.18 -25.40
N GLY A 541 -24.95 -8.77 -26.55
CA GLY A 541 -24.23 -10.04 -26.73
C GLY A 541 -22.73 -9.86 -26.96
N GLY A 542 -22.16 -8.72 -26.54
CA GLY A 542 -20.72 -8.55 -26.41
C GLY A 542 -20.15 -9.32 -25.21
N PRO A 543 -18.82 -9.29 -25.01
CA PRO A 543 -18.15 -10.03 -23.94
C PRO A 543 -18.77 -9.77 -22.57
N THR A 544 -18.95 -8.52 -22.18
CA THR A 544 -19.52 -8.14 -20.88
C THR A 544 -20.91 -8.73 -20.64
N GLY A 545 -21.79 -8.74 -21.64
CA GLY A 545 -23.14 -9.30 -21.49
C GLY A 545 -23.14 -10.83 -21.43
N ILE A 546 -22.28 -11.48 -22.22
CA ILE A 546 -22.10 -12.93 -22.17
C ILE A 546 -21.49 -13.36 -20.82
N GLU A 547 -20.43 -12.70 -20.37
CA GLU A 547 -19.78 -12.97 -19.09
C GLU A 547 -20.76 -12.80 -17.93
N PHE A 548 -21.54 -11.71 -17.93
CA PHE A 548 -22.54 -11.48 -16.91
C PHE A 548 -23.64 -12.55 -16.92
N ALA A 549 -24.13 -12.96 -18.10
CA ALA A 549 -25.14 -14.01 -18.21
C ALA A 549 -24.63 -15.36 -17.67
N ALA A 550 -23.35 -15.66 -17.92
CA ALA A 550 -22.70 -16.85 -17.41
C ALA A 550 -22.50 -16.82 -15.89
N GLU A 551 -21.99 -15.71 -15.34
CA GLU A 551 -21.85 -15.52 -13.89
C GLU A 551 -23.19 -15.55 -13.17
N LEU A 552 -24.23 -14.96 -13.77
CA LEU A 552 -25.59 -15.02 -13.23
C LEU A 552 -26.12 -16.46 -13.22
N HIS A 553 -25.84 -17.24 -14.27
CA HIS A 553 -26.17 -18.66 -14.30
C HIS A 553 -25.47 -19.41 -13.16
N ASP A 554 -24.15 -19.23 -13.00
CA ASP A 554 -23.39 -19.91 -11.96
C ASP A 554 -23.91 -19.56 -10.56
N LEU A 555 -24.13 -18.27 -10.26
CA LEU A 555 -24.76 -17.83 -9.00
C LEU A 555 -26.11 -18.50 -8.75
N ILE A 556 -26.96 -18.58 -9.79
CA ILE A 556 -28.30 -19.17 -9.63
C ILE A 556 -28.23 -20.67 -9.39
N TYR A 557 -27.42 -21.41 -10.16
CA TYR A 557 -27.42 -22.87 -10.12
C TYR A 557 -26.50 -23.47 -9.05
N GLU A 558 -25.43 -22.75 -8.66
CA GLU A 558 -24.51 -23.22 -7.62
C GLU A 558 -24.97 -22.79 -6.21
N ASP A 559 -25.50 -21.57 -6.06
CA ASP A 559 -25.89 -21.03 -4.76
C ASP A 559 -27.42 -21.01 -4.56
N LEU A 560 -28.16 -20.30 -5.42
CA LEU A 560 -29.58 -20.04 -5.19
C LEU A 560 -30.45 -21.31 -5.36
N ALA A 561 -30.02 -22.27 -6.17
CA ALA A 561 -30.71 -23.54 -6.35
C ALA A 561 -30.77 -24.37 -5.05
N ARG A 562 -29.77 -24.21 -4.16
CA ARG A 562 -29.75 -24.85 -2.84
C ARG A 562 -30.75 -24.21 -1.89
N LEU A 563 -30.98 -22.90 -2.02
CA LEU A 563 -31.88 -22.12 -1.16
C LEU A 563 -33.35 -22.16 -1.64
N TYR A 564 -33.57 -22.18 -2.96
CA TYR A 564 -34.90 -22.13 -3.58
C TYR A 564 -35.13 -23.23 -4.64
N PRO A 565 -34.96 -24.52 -4.31
CA PRO A 565 -35.02 -25.61 -5.28
C PRO A 565 -36.36 -25.66 -6.05
N GLN A 566 -37.47 -25.29 -5.40
CA GLN A 566 -38.82 -25.26 -5.98
C GLN A 566 -39.01 -24.18 -7.06
N LEU A 567 -38.17 -23.14 -7.08
CA LEU A 567 -38.28 -22.03 -8.03
C LEU A 567 -37.47 -22.26 -9.30
N MET A 568 -36.50 -23.17 -9.28
CA MET A 568 -35.58 -23.43 -10.39
C MET A 568 -36.26 -23.73 -11.73
N PRO A 569 -37.40 -24.46 -11.80
CA PRO A 569 -38.11 -24.67 -13.07
C PRO A 569 -38.69 -23.39 -13.70
N SER A 570 -38.78 -22.29 -12.93
CA SER A 570 -39.32 -21.00 -13.41
C SER A 570 -38.21 -20.01 -13.81
N VAL A 571 -36.94 -20.34 -13.55
CA VAL A 571 -35.81 -19.48 -13.89
C VAL A 571 -35.56 -19.50 -15.39
N ALA A 572 -35.33 -18.33 -15.98
CA ALA A 572 -34.87 -18.20 -17.35
C ALA A 572 -33.85 -17.06 -17.47
N ILE A 573 -32.80 -17.27 -18.26
CA ILE A 573 -31.83 -16.24 -18.62
C ILE A 573 -31.86 -16.09 -20.14
N THR A 574 -32.06 -14.87 -20.63
CA THR A 574 -32.06 -14.58 -22.07
C THR A 574 -31.14 -13.41 -22.39
N VAL A 575 -30.18 -13.64 -23.28
CA VAL A 575 -29.33 -12.61 -23.89
C VAL A 575 -29.99 -12.13 -25.18
N TYR A 576 -30.21 -10.82 -25.30
CA TYR A 576 -30.74 -10.14 -26.49
C TYR A 576 -29.62 -9.32 -27.14
N ASP A 577 -29.41 -9.46 -28.44
CA ASP A 577 -28.51 -8.60 -29.20
C ASP A 577 -29.15 -8.22 -30.54
N ILE A 578 -29.12 -6.95 -30.89
CA ILE A 578 -29.59 -6.46 -32.20
C ILE A 578 -28.72 -6.99 -33.35
N ALA A 579 -27.46 -7.32 -33.08
CA ALA A 579 -26.56 -7.87 -34.07
C ALA A 579 -26.95 -9.30 -34.47
N PRO A 580 -26.71 -9.71 -35.73
CA PRO A 580 -26.99 -11.07 -36.19
C PRO A 580 -26.08 -12.13 -35.55
N LYS A 581 -25.03 -11.70 -34.83
CA LYS A 581 -24.06 -12.58 -34.17
C LYS A 581 -23.60 -11.96 -32.85
N VAL A 582 -23.59 -12.77 -31.79
CA VAL A 582 -22.95 -12.44 -30.51
C VAL A 582 -21.42 -12.61 -30.58
N LEU A 583 -20.70 -11.97 -29.66
CA LEU A 583 -19.25 -11.99 -29.58
C LEU A 583 -18.57 -11.68 -30.94
N PRO A 584 -18.91 -10.55 -31.59
CA PRO A 584 -18.49 -10.27 -32.96
C PRO A 584 -16.97 -10.11 -33.12
N MET A 585 -16.25 -9.82 -32.03
CA MET A 585 -14.78 -9.74 -32.01
C MET A 585 -14.09 -11.11 -32.04
N PHE A 586 -14.81 -12.19 -31.75
CA PHE A 586 -14.32 -13.55 -31.85
C PHE A 586 -14.64 -14.17 -33.21
N ASP A 587 -13.82 -15.12 -33.63
CA ASP A 587 -14.04 -15.89 -34.84
C ASP A 587 -15.36 -16.68 -34.77
N LYS A 588 -15.75 -17.27 -35.91
CA LYS A 588 -17.03 -17.98 -35.99
C LYS A 588 -17.06 -19.22 -35.09
N GLN A 589 -15.94 -19.94 -34.96
CA GLN A 589 -15.88 -21.21 -34.24
C GLN A 589 -15.98 -20.99 -32.73
N LEU A 590 -15.22 -20.05 -32.18
CA LEU A 590 -15.24 -19.69 -30.76
C LEU A 590 -16.61 -19.13 -30.35
N ALA A 591 -17.21 -18.27 -31.17
CA ALA A 591 -18.55 -17.76 -30.90
C ALA A 591 -19.61 -18.87 -30.96
N SER A 592 -19.54 -19.79 -31.95
CA SER A 592 -20.44 -20.94 -32.02
C SER A 592 -20.31 -21.85 -30.80
N TYR A 593 -19.08 -22.12 -30.34
CA TYR A 593 -18.83 -22.88 -29.12
C TYR A 593 -19.51 -22.25 -27.90
N ALA A 594 -19.41 -20.93 -27.73
CA ALA A 594 -20.06 -20.20 -26.64
C ALA A 594 -21.59 -20.32 -26.70
N ILE A 595 -22.19 -20.15 -27.88
CA ILE A 595 -23.65 -20.28 -28.08
C ILE A 595 -24.12 -21.70 -27.78
N ASP A 596 -23.41 -22.72 -28.25
CA ASP A 596 -23.75 -24.12 -28.00
C ASP A 596 -23.64 -24.48 -26.51
N LEU A 597 -22.65 -23.89 -25.82
CA LEU A 597 -22.51 -24.04 -24.38
C LEU A 597 -23.69 -23.39 -23.64
N PHE A 598 -24.04 -22.15 -23.96
CA PHE A 598 -25.18 -21.45 -23.35
C PHE A 598 -26.49 -22.21 -23.57
N LYS A 599 -26.70 -22.74 -24.77
CA LYS A 599 -27.85 -23.58 -25.08
C LYS A 599 -27.93 -24.81 -24.20
N ARG A 600 -26.79 -25.47 -23.89
CA ARG A 600 -26.74 -26.61 -22.96
C ARG A 600 -26.99 -26.20 -21.51
N GLN A 601 -26.60 -24.99 -21.11
CA GLN A 601 -26.85 -24.41 -19.79
C GLN A 601 -28.27 -23.82 -19.64
N GLY A 602 -29.09 -23.87 -20.69
CA GLY A 602 -30.45 -23.30 -20.67
C GLY A 602 -30.49 -21.77 -20.80
N ILE A 603 -29.36 -21.13 -21.07
CA ILE A 603 -29.27 -19.70 -21.38
C ILE A 603 -29.67 -19.50 -22.84
N ARG A 604 -30.68 -18.66 -23.08
CA ARG A 604 -31.20 -18.38 -24.43
C ARG A 604 -30.45 -17.20 -25.02
N VAL A 605 -30.08 -17.29 -26.29
CA VAL A 605 -29.49 -16.17 -27.04
C VAL A 605 -30.41 -15.83 -28.20
N LYS A 606 -30.96 -14.62 -28.20
CA LYS A 606 -31.80 -14.07 -29.28
C LYS A 606 -31.04 -12.96 -30.00
N THR A 607 -30.73 -13.19 -31.27
CA THR A 607 -30.08 -12.21 -32.17
C THR A 607 -31.11 -11.56 -33.07
N GLU A 608 -30.87 -10.30 -33.44
CA GLU A 608 -31.76 -9.45 -34.23
C GLU A 608 -33.07 -8.92 -33.58
N PRO A 609 -33.43 -9.14 -32.29
CA PRO A 609 -34.58 -8.45 -31.71
C PRO A 609 -34.29 -6.97 -31.48
N HIS A 610 -35.16 -6.10 -31.99
CA HIS A 610 -35.10 -4.66 -31.80
C HIS A 610 -35.95 -4.25 -30.60
N LEU A 611 -35.29 -4.06 -29.46
CA LEU A 611 -35.97 -3.58 -28.26
C LEU A 611 -36.38 -2.10 -28.45
N THR A 612 -37.66 -1.81 -28.28
CA THR A 612 -38.24 -0.48 -28.53
C THR A 612 -38.65 0.24 -27.26
N GLN A 613 -38.94 -0.48 -26.17
CA GLN A 613 -39.32 0.11 -24.90
C GLN A 613 -39.08 -0.86 -23.72
N ILE A 614 -38.76 -0.30 -22.56
CA ILE A 614 -38.85 -0.98 -21.26
C ILE A 614 -39.83 -0.20 -20.39
N ARG A 615 -40.72 -0.89 -19.67
CA ARG A 615 -41.62 -0.26 -18.71
C ARG A 615 -41.86 -1.15 -17.50
N GLN A 616 -42.32 -0.57 -16.42
CA GLN A 616 -42.82 -1.35 -15.29
C GLN A 616 -44.15 -2.02 -15.64
N ASP A 617 -44.37 -3.23 -15.14
CA ASP A 617 -45.63 -3.94 -15.31
C ASP A 617 -46.73 -3.34 -14.42
N ASP A 618 -47.76 -2.77 -15.03
CA ASP A 618 -48.88 -2.11 -14.34
C ASP A 618 -49.68 -3.09 -13.46
N GLN A 619 -49.71 -4.38 -13.83
CA GLN A 619 -50.40 -5.42 -13.06
C GLN A 619 -49.53 -6.01 -11.94
N SER A 620 -48.25 -5.64 -11.90
CA SER A 620 -47.31 -6.02 -10.87
C SER A 620 -46.65 -4.76 -10.30
N PRO A 621 -47.38 -3.96 -9.49
CA PRO A 621 -46.90 -2.68 -8.96
C PRO A 621 -45.62 -2.79 -8.12
N HIS A 622 -45.14 -4.00 -7.87
CA HIS A 622 -43.96 -4.28 -7.08
C HIS A 622 -42.84 -5.02 -7.82
N GLY A 623 -42.85 -5.13 -9.16
CA GLY A 623 -41.58 -4.97 -9.86
C GLY A 623 -41.19 -5.93 -10.98
N ALA A 624 -42.10 -6.65 -11.65
CA ALA A 624 -41.70 -7.19 -12.97
C ALA A 624 -41.62 -6.04 -14.00
N LEU A 625 -40.73 -6.16 -14.97
CA LEU A 625 -40.55 -5.27 -16.11
C LEU A 625 -41.15 -5.91 -17.36
N LYS A 626 -41.55 -5.07 -18.32
CA LYS A 626 -42.03 -5.46 -19.64
C LYS A 626 -41.10 -4.92 -20.70
N LEU A 627 -40.67 -5.79 -21.59
CA LEU A 627 -39.80 -5.51 -22.73
C LEU A 627 -40.63 -5.60 -24.02
N SER A 628 -40.66 -4.52 -24.79
CA SER A 628 -41.36 -4.45 -26.09
C SER A 628 -40.35 -4.68 -27.23
N ILE A 629 -40.60 -5.67 -28.07
CA ILE A 629 -39.72 -6.07 -29.18
C ILE A 629 -40.44 -5.77 -30.50
N GLN A 630 -39.77 -5.10 -31.44
CA GLN A 630 -40.38 -4.64 -32.70
C GLN A 630 -40.88 -5.81 -33.56
N GLU A 631 -40.17 -6.93 -33.58
CA GLU A 631 -40.48 -8.13 -34.35
C GLU A 631 -41.69 -8.90 -33.81
N GLU A 632 -42.14 -8.60 -32.59
CA GLU A 632 -43.30 -9.21 -31.96
C GLU A 632 -44.34 -8.13 -31.56
N PRO A 633 -45.00 -7.45 -32.53
CA PRO A 633 -45.88 -6.33 -32.25
C PRO A 633 -47.05 -6.75 -31.34
N GLY A 634 -47.19 -6.09 -30.20
CA GLY A 634 -48.27 -6.34 -29.23
C GLY A 634 -47.99 -7.45 -28.21
N ALA A 635 -46.86 -8.17 -28.32
CA ALA A 635 -46.38 -9.09 -27.29
C ALA A 635 -45.27 -8.42 -26.46
N GLU A 636 -45.36 -8.52 -25.14
CA GLU A 636 -44.33 -8.03 -24.23
C GLU A 636 -43.73 -9.17 -23.42
N VAL A 637 -42.42 -9.16 -23.30
CA VAL A 637 -41.69 -10.16 -22.51
C VAL A 637 -41.55 -9.64 -21.07
N GLY A 638 -42.01 -10.42 -20.09
CA GLY A 638 -41.83 -10.10 -18.68
C GLY A 638 -40.42 -10.46 -18.19
N ALA A 639 -39.77 -9.59 -17.40
CA ALA A 639 -38.48 -9.87 -16.78
C ALA A 639 -38.38 -9.26 -15.37
N GLY A 640 -37.72 -9.95 -14.44
CA GLY A 640 -37.46 -9.43 -13.10
C GLY A 640 -36.28 -8.47 -13.03
N LEU A 641 -35.36 -8.61 -13.98
CA LEU A 641 -34.16 -7.80 -14.13
C LEU A 641 -33.87 -7.61 -15.61
N VAL A 642 -33.50 -6.39 -15.99
CA VAL A 642 -32.90 -6.10 -17.29
C VAL A 642 -31.51 -5.54 -17.06
N VAL A 643 -30.47 -6.23 -17.50
CA VAL A 643 -29.10 -5.73 -17.49
C VAL A 643 -28.74 -5.20 -18.86
N TRP A 644 -28.34 -3.93 -18.93
CA TRP A 644 -28.03 -3.23 -20.18
C TRP A 644 -26.53 -3.08 -20.36
N SER A 645 -25.99 -3.84 -21.31
CA SER A 645 -24.56 -3.97 -21.62
C SER A 645 -24.27 -3.76 -23.11
N THR A 646 -24.96 -2.78 -23.71
CA THR A 646 -24.74 -2.38 -25.10
C THR A 646 -23.79 -1.19 -25.19
N GLY A 647 -23.58 -0.67 -26.42
CA GLY A 647 -22.47 0.20 -26.83
C GLY A 647 -22.12 1.41 -25.96
N LEU A 648 -21.05 2.10 -26.33
CA LEU A 648 -20.53 3.26 -25.60
C LEU A 648 -21.03 4.56 -26.21
N MET A 649 -21.21 5.58 -25.36
CA MET A 649 -21.41 6.96 -25.78
C MET A 649 -20.38 7.87 -25.08
N PRO A 650 -20.01 9.00 -25.70
CA PRO A 650 -19.12 9.97 -25.08
C PRO A 650 -19.65 10.44 -23.73
N ASN A 651 -18.73 10.68 -22.80
CA ASN A 651 -19.07 11.30 -21.52
C ASN A 651 -19.69 12.70 -21.78
N PRO A 652 -20.81 13.07 -21.12
CA PRO A 652 -21.41 14.41 -21.28
C PRO A 652 -20.44 15.56 -21.01
N LEU A 653 -19.41 15.35 -20.19
CA LEU A 653 -18.35 16.33 -19.98
C LEU A 653 -17.55 16.59 -21.27
N VAL A 654 -17.21 15.54 -22.02
CA VAL A 654 -16.50 15.66 -23.30
C VAL A 654 -17.31 16.50 -24.29
N GLN A 655 -18.61 16.25 -24.39
CA GLN A 655 -19.50 17.04 -25.25
C GLN A 655 -19.50 18.52 -24.88
N LYS A 656 -19.54 18.83 -23.58
CA LYS A 656 -19.47 20.21 -23.08
C LYS A 656 -18.11 20.86 -23.33
N MET A 657 -17.02 20.10 -23.22
CA MET A 657 -15.67 20.60 -23.50
C MET A 657 -15.48 20.95 -24.97
N VAL A 658 -15.96 20.08 -25.87
CA VAL A 658 -15.88 20.28 -27.33
C VAL A 658 -16.71 21.48 -27.77
N ALA A 659 -17.90 21.65 -27.20
CA ALA A 659 -18.77 22.79 -27.52
C ALA A 659 -18.23 24.14 -27.01
N ARG A 660 -17.20 24.15 -26.16
CA ARG A 660 -16.62 25.39 -25.65
C ARG A 660 -15.57 25.96 -26.58
N GLU A 661 -15.63 27.28 -26.76
CA GLU A 661 -14.56 28.07 -27.37
C GLU A 661 -13.37 28.19 -26.40
N LEU A 662 -12.19 27.88 -26.91
CA LEU A 662 -10.90 28.07 -26.24
C LEU A 662 -10.24 29.33 -26.81
N ARG A 663 -9.84 30.27 -25.95
CA ARG A 663 -9.05 31.43 -26.36
C ARG A 663 -7.61 31.20 -25.95
N LEU A 664 -6.72 31.15 -26.94
CA LEU A 664 -5.30 30.99 -26.72
C LEU A 664 -4.56 32.27 -27.16
N PRO A 665 -3.41 32.60 -26.55
CA PRO A 665 -2.54 33.64 -27.06
C PRO A 665 -2.17 33.32 -28.52
N GLY A 666 -2.30 34.31 -29.42
CA GLY A 666 -1.97 34.14 -30.83
C GLY A 666 -0.50 33.73 -31.01
N SER A 667 -0.23 32.83 -31.96
CA SER A 667 1.14 32.47 -32.29
C SER A 667 1.77 33.54 -33.19
N GLY A 668 2.35 34.59 -32.59
CA GLY A 668 3.08 35.67 -33.28
C GLY A 668 2.74 37.09 -32.77
N ASP A 669 3.34 38.10 -33.39
CA ASP A 669 3.22 39.56 -33.11
C ASP A 669 1.79 40.16 -33.19
N SER A 670 0.77 39.32 -33.38
CA SER A 670 -0.64 39.72 -33.38
C SER A 670 -1.19 39.69 -31.96
N SER A 671 -1.49 40.86 -31.40
CA SER A 671 -2.07 41.04 -30.07
C SER A 671 -3.54 40.60 -29.96
N THR A 672 -4.09 39.90 -30.96
CA THR A 672 -5.48 39.40 -30.95
C THR A 672 -5.53 37.93 -30.54
N PRO A 673 -6.27 37.55 -29.49
CA PRO A 673 -6.44 36.15 -29.11
C PRO A 673 -7.13 35.35 -30.21
N GLU A 674 -6.56 34.19 -30.54
CA GLU A 674 -7.14 33.26 -31.51
C GLU A 674 -8.13 32.32 -30.80
N THR A 675 -9.27 32.05 -31.44
CA THR A 675 -10.31 31.16 -30.92
C THR A 675 -10.18 29.79 -31.57
N PHE A 676 -10.18 28.74 -30.75
CA PHE A 676 -10.10 27.35 -31.17
C PHE A 676 -11.22 26.52 -30.55
N HIS A 677 -11.51 25.39 -31.19
CA HIS A 677 -12.31 24.30 -30.61
C HIS A 677 -11.47 23.03 -30.50
N LEU A 678 -11.85 22.15 -29.58
CA LEU A 678 -11.27 20.81 -29.50
C LEU A 678 -11.79 19.96 -30.67
N GLN A 679 -10.89 19.28 -31.36
CA GLN A 679 -11.29 18.31 -32.39
C GLN A 679 -11.88 17.06 -31.76
N THR A 680 -12.84 16.46 -32.45
CA THR A 680 -13.43 15.16 -32.07
C THR A 680 -13.28 14.13 -33.16
N GLY A 681 -13.01 12.89 -32.76
CA GLY A 681 -13.11 11.75 -33.66
C GLY A 681 -14.55 11.43 -34.05
N ARG A 682 -14.74 10.52 -35.02
CA ARG A 682 -16.07 10.08 -35.49
C ARG A 682 -16.94 9.47 -34.40
N SER A 683 -16.34 8.90 -33.35
CA SER A 683 -17.04 8.35 -32.18
C SER A 683 -17.47 9.41 -31.16
N GLY A 684 -17.11 10.67 -31.36
CA GLY A 684 -17.40 11.78 -30.44
C GLY A 684 -16.44 11.90 -29.25
N GLY A 685 -15.35 11.13 -29.23
CA GLY A 685 -14.24 11.30 -28.27
C GLY A 685 -13.27 12.42 -28.69
N LEU A 686 -12.47 12.90 -27.74
CA LEU A 686 -11.48 13.96 -27.94
C LEU A 686 -10.33 13.47 -28.83
N LEU A 687 -10.04 14.20 -29.90
CA LEU A 687 -8.98 13.80 -30.83
C LEU A 687 -7.59 14.13 -30.26
N THR A 688 -6.67 13.16 -30.31
CA THR A 688 -5.29 13.31 -29.86
C THR A 688 -4.28 13.01 -30.97
N ASP A 689 -3.06 13.54 -30.81
CA ASP A 689 -1.90 13.07 -31.56
C ASP A 689 -1.37 11.73 -31.04
N ASP A 690 -0.21 11.29 -31.57
CA ASP A 690 0.46 10.05 -31.20
C ASP A 690 1.24 10.12 -29.87
N HIS A 691 1.24 11.29 -29.22
CA HIS A 691 1.72 11.51 -27.85
C HIS A 691 0.57 11.75 -26.86
N LEU A 692 -0.67 11.54 -27.31
CA LEU A 692 -1.93 11.70 -26.55
C LEU A 692 -2.27 13.16 -26.16
N ARG A 693 -1.70 14.16 -26.84
CA ARG A 693 -2.02 15.58 -26.67
C ARG A 693 -3.28 15.95 -27.43
N LEU A 694 -4.13 16.79 -26.84
CA LEU A 694 -5.39 17.23 -27.45
C LEU A 694 -5.15 18.09 -28.70
N ARG A 695 -5.90 17.82 -29.77
CA ARG A 695 -5.86 18.58 -31.02
C ARG A 695 -6.89 19.71 -31.07
N LEU A 696 -6.51 20.79 -31.74
CA LEU A 696 -7.35 21.97 -32.01
C LEU A 696 -7.87 21.96 -33.45
N ASP A 697 -9.02 22.57 -33.68
CA ASP A 697 -9.75 22.59 -34.96
C ASP A 697 -8.99 23.26 -36.12
N GLN A 698 -8.09 24.20 -35.85
CA GLN A 698 -7.29 24.90 -36.85
C GLN A 698 -5.86 24.34 -36.97
N GLY A 699 -5.59 23.62 -38.07
CA GLY A 699 -4.27 23.10 -38.43
C GLY A 699 -3.85 21.84 -37.65
N ASP A 700 -2.56 21.48 -37.72
CA ASP A 700 -1.97 20.33 -37.00
C ASP A 700 -1.58 20.70 -35.55
N ARG A 701 -2.27 21.69 -34.94
CA ARG A 701 -1.93 22.24 -33.62
C ARG A 701 -2.45 21.36 -32.49
N THR A 702 -1.65 21.25 -31.43
CA THR A 702 -1.99 20.55 -30.20
C THR A 702 -1.87 21.47 -28.98
N LEU A 703 -2.57 21.12 -27.91
CA LEU A 703 -2.34 21.69 -26.58
C LEU A 703 -1.14 20.97 -25.94
N PRO A 704 -0.02 21.66 -25.67
CA PRO A 704 1.22 21.01 -25.23
C PRO A 704 1.08 20.31 -23.88
N ASP A 705 0.26 20.87 -22.99
CA ASP A 705 0.12 20.46 -21.60
C ASP A 705 -1.22 19.77 -21.29
N VAL A 706 -2.04 19.52 -22.32
CA VAL A 706 -3.35 18.88 -22.15
C VAL A 706 -3.42 17.58 -22.95
N PHE A 707 -3.63 16.49 -22.22
CA PHE A 707 -3.65 15.13 -22.72
C PHE A 707 -5.03 14.50 -22.53
N ALA A 708 -5.36 13.49 -23.33
CA ALA A 708 -6.54 12.65 -23.11
C ALA A 708 -6.22 11.17 -23.34
N MET A 709 -6.83 10.29 -22.54
CA MET A 709 -6.62 8.84 -22.64
C MET A 709 -7.89 8.03 -22.35
N GLY A 710 -7.84 6.74 -22.67
CA GLY A 710 -8.94 5.80 -22.51
C GLY A 710 -10.11 6.12 -23.44
N ASP A 711 -11.31 5.67 -23.07
CA ASP A 711 -12.50 5.73 -23.93
C ASP A 711 -12.98 7.16 -24.27
N CYS A 712 -12.48 8.17 -23.57
CA CYS A 712 -12.80 9.57 -23.86
C CYS A 712 -11.93 10.18 -24.97
N ALA A 713 -10.88 9.47 -25.40
CA ALA A 713 -9.89 9.92 -26.37
C ALA A 713 -9.92 9.06 -27.65
N VAL A 714 -9.55 9.66 -28.77
CA VAL A 714 -9.41 9.02 -30.09
C VAL A 714 -8.09 9.48 -30.69
N MET A 715 -7.20 8.55 -31.01
CA MET A 715 -5.96 8.92 -31.69
C MET A 715 -6.22 9.12 -33.19
N ASP A 716 -5.63 10.18 -33.74
CA ASP A 716 -5.81 10.60 -35.13
C ASP A 716 -5.34 9.55 -36.15
N ARG A 717 -4.17 8.93 -35.90
CA ARG A 717 -3.54 7.98 -36.84
C ARG A 717 -4.06 6.55 -36.72
N GLU A 718 -4.59 6.17 -35.55
CA GLU A 718 -5.00 4.79 -35.28
C GLU A 718 -6.23 4.78 -34.37
N ALA A 719 -7.35 4.29 -34.89
CA ALA A 719 -8.56 4.09 -34.11
C ALA A 719 -8.40 2.84 -33.24
N LEU A 720 -8.18 3.03 -31.94
CA LEU A 720 -8.03 1.96 -30.97
C LEU A 720 -9.37 1.52 -30.37
N PRO A 721 -9.53 0.23 -30.02
CA PRO A 721 -10.77 -0.25 -29.41
C PRO A 721 -10.90 0.25 -27.97
N ALA A 722 -12.11 0.67 -27.59
CA ALA A 722 -12.45 1.12 -26.23
C ALA A 722 -12.42 -0.07 -25.24
N THR A 723 -11.23 -0.38 -24.77
CA THR A 723 -10.93 -1.55 -23.93
C THR A 723 -10.01 -1.15 -22.79
N ALA A 724 -10.15 -1.81 -21.66
CA ALA A 724 -9.31 -1.56 -20.48
C ALA A 724 -7.80 -1.72 -20.79
N GLN A 725 -7.45 -2.63 -21.71
CA GLN A 725 -6.06 -2.84 -22.14
C GLN A 725 -5.47 -1.62 -22.87
N VAL A 726 -6.24 -0.91 -23.69
CA VAL A 726 -5.79 0.33 -24.33
C VAL A 726 -5.62 1.42 -23.29
N ALA A 727 -6.63 1.65 -22.45
CA ALA A 727 -6.59 2.68 -21.41
C ALA A 727 -5.41 2.48 -20.43
N SER A 728 -5.17 1.24 -19.99
CA SER A 728 -4.06 0.89 -19.10
C SER A 728 -2.70 1.12 -19.75
N GLN A 729 -2.53 0.71 -21.01
CA GLN A 729 -1.27 0.94 -21.74
C GLN A 729 -1.01 2.44 -21.96
N GLN A 730 -2.04 3.22 -22.31
CA GLN A 730 -1.94 4.67 -22.45
C GLN A 730 -1.55 5.34 -21.11
N ALA A 731 -2.14 4.90 -20.00
CA ALA A 731 -1.82 5.41 -18.67
C ALA A 731 -0.36 5.12 -18.29
N VAL A 732 0.12 3.90 -18.50
CA VAL A 732 1.53 3.53 -18.25
C VAL A 732 2.48 4.32 -19.15
N TYR A 733 2.11 4.52 -20.41
CA TYR A 733 2.88 5.34 -21.35
C TYR A 733 2.98 6.79 -20.88
N LEU A 734 1.85 7.44 -20.54
CA LEU A 734 1.84 8.83 -20.07
C LEU A 734 2.61 8.98 -18.76
N ALA A 735 2.42 8.07 -17.81
CA ALA A 735 3.14 8.12 -16.53
C ALA A 735 4.66 8.07 -16.74
N ARG A 736 5.15 7.17 -17.60
CA ARG A 736 6.59 7.09 -17.92
C ARG A 736 7.08 8.34 -18.66
N THR A 737 6.28 8.81 -19.61
CA THR A 737 6.63 9.92 -20.48
C THR A 737 6.73 11.22 -19.70
N LEU A 738 5.72 11.52 -18.89
CA LEU A 738 5.68 12.71 -18.04
C LEU A 738 6.80 12.70 -16.99
N ASN A 739 7.06 11.56 -16.36
CA ASN A 739 8.14 11.45 -15.36
C ASN A 739 9.55 11.58 -15.97
N ARG A 740 9.75 11.17 -17.22
CA ARG A 740 11.07 11.20 -17.87
C ARG A 740 11.36 12.49 -18.63
N HIS A 741 10.35 13.04 -19.31
CA HIS A 741 10.52 14.13 -20.27
C HIS A 741 9.98 15.48 -19.78
N GLY A 742 9.30 15.52 -18.63
CA GLY A 742 8.84 16.76 -17.99
C GLY A 742 7.97 17.59 -18.94
N ASP A 743 8.49 18.75 -19.33
CA ASP A 743 7.79 19.73 -20.16
C ASP A 743 7.80 19.43 -21.66
N ASP A 744 8.74 18.62 -22.15
CA ASP A 744 8.89 18.36 -23.59
C ASP A 744 8.54 16.91 -23.95
N VAL A 745 7.24 16.61 -23.87
CA VAL A 745 6.67 15.30 -24.23
C VAL A 745 6.94 14.93 -25.70
N SER A 746 7.22 15.90 -26.57
CA SER A 746 7.52 15.65 -27.99
C SER A 746 8.79 14.82 -28.21
N ARG A 747 9.71 14.80 -27.23
CA ARG A 747 10.93 13.96 -27.27
C ARG A 747 10.68 12.49 -27.00
N ALA A 748 9.51 12.15 -26.46
CA ALA A 748 9.16 10.76 -26.19
C ALA A 748 8.86 10.02 -27.51
N LYS A 749 9.05 8.71 -27.50
CA LYS A 749 8.57 7.87 -28.61
C LYS A 749 7.05 7.94 -28.67
N PRO A 750 6.41 7.91 -29.86
CA PRO A 750 4.97 7.83 -29.99
C PRO A 750 4.37 6.64 -29.23
N PHE A 751 3.15 6.77 -28.76
CA PHE A 751 2.39 5.67 -28.18
C PHE A 751 2.15 4.59 -29.22
N ALA A 752 2.45 3.34 -28.87
CA ALA A 752 2.19 2.17 -29.69
C ALA A 752 1.39 1.16 -28.88
N TRP A 753 0.17 0.87 -29.32
CA TRP A 753 -0.68 -0.11 -28.67
C TRP A 753 -0.25 -1.54 -29.02
N ARG A 754 -0.19 -2.40 -28.00
CA ARG A 754 0.01 -3.84 -28.17
C ARG A 754 -1.29 -4.57 -27.85
N ASN A 755 -1.91 -5.17 -28.85
CA ASN A 755 -3.08 -6.03 -28.65
C ASN A 755 -2.67 -7.31 -27.90
N LEU A 756 -3.19 -7.50 -26.69
CA LEU A 756 -2.90 -8.68 -25.87
C LEU A 756 -3.82 -9.87 -26.21
N GLY A 757 -4.83 -9.66 -27.06
CA GLY A 757 -5.91 -10.61 -27.30
C GLY A 757 -7.20 -10.17 -26.62
N THR A 758 -8.24 -10.97 -26.80
CA THR A 758 -9.55 -10.81 -26.18
C THR A 758 -9.92 -12.12 -25.50
N MET A 759 -10.51 -12.03 -24.31
CA MET A 759 -11.01 -13.17 -23.56
C MET A 759 -12.46 -12.92 -23.18
N ALA A 760 -13.27 -13.97 -23.11
CA ALA A 760 -14.61 -13.91 -22.57
C ALA A 760 -14.85 -15.15 -21.68
N TYR A 761 -15.25 -14.92 -20.43
CA TYR A 761 -15.74 -15.97 -19.54
C TYR A 761 -17.11 -16.50 -20.01
N LEU A 762 -17.30 -17.82 -19.91
CA LEU A 762 -18.49 -18.54 -20.39
C LEU A 762 -19.18 -19.36 -19.30
N GLY A 763 -18.81 -19.18 -18.03
CA GLY A 763 -19.44 -19.90 -16.93
C GLY A 763 -18.73 -21.21 -16.61
N SER A 764 -18.94 -21.69 -15.39
CA SER A 764 -18.42 -22.97 -14.88
C SER A 764 -16.91 -23.13 -15.15
N TRP A 765 -16.13 -22.07 -14.89
CA TRP A 765 -14.67 -22.04 -15.09
C TRP A 765 -14.21 -22.22 -16.55
N ARG A 766 -15.08 -21.94 -17.53
CA ARG A 766 -14.75 -21.98 -18.97
C ARG A 766 -14.59 -20.58 -19.53
N ALA A 767 -13.67 -20.42 -20.47
CA ALA A 767 -13.47 -19.18 -21.20
C ALA A 767 -13.09 -19.45 -22.65
N ILE A 768 -13.34 -18.48 -23.51
CA ILE A 768 -12.74 -18.41 -24.86
C ILE A 768 -11.71 -17.29 -24.89
N HIS A 769 -10.65 -17.49 -25.64
CA HIS A 769 -9.59 -16.51 -25.85
C HIS A 769 -9.24 -16.46 -27.33
N GLN A 770 -9.02 -15.24 -27.83
CA GLN A 770 -8.55 -14.98 -29.18
C GLN A 770 -7.42 -13.94 -29.18
N SER A 771 -6.29 -14.24 -29.80
CA SER A 771 -5.16 -13.32 -29.96
C SER A 771 -4.49 -13.42 -31.33
N SER A 772 -3.67 -12.43 -31.67
CA SER A 772 -2.82 -12.48 -32.87
C SER A 772 -1.81 -13.64 -32.86
N ALA A 773 -1.54 -14.21 -31.67
CA ALA A 773 -0.70 -15.37 -31.51
C ALA A 773 -1.44 -16.70 -31.77
N ASP A 774 -2.77 -16.71 -31.91
CA ASP A 774 -3.55 -17.96 -32.03
C ASP A 774 -3.47 -18.58 -33.43
N GLY A 775 -3.01 -17.80 -34.41
CA GLY A 775 -2.58 -18.31 -35.72
C GLY A 775 -1.18 -18.95 -35.70
N LEU A 776 -0.42 -18.78 -34.62
CA LEU A 776 0.87 -19.44 -34.47
C LEU A 776 0.62 -20.94 -34.27
N ARG A 777 1.43 -21.75 -34.95
CA ARG A 777 1.40 -23.22 -34.80
C ARG A 777 2.76 -23.72 -34.32
N GLY A 778 2.75 -24.86 -33.65
CA GLY A 778 3.98 -25.50 -33.17
C GLY A 778 4.67 -24.71 -32.05
N ARG A 779 6.00 -24.71 -32.07
CA ARG A 779 6.83 -24.28 -30.93
C ARG A 779 6.61 -22.83 -30.48
N LEU A 780 6.34 -21.89 -31.39
CA LEU A 780 6.17 -20.48 -31.02
C LEU A 780 4.82 -20.22 -30.30
N ALA A 781 3.76 -20.91 -30.73
CA ALA A 781 2.45 -20.86 -30.09
C ALA A 781 2.50 -21.41 -28.67
N TRP A 782 3.18 -22.56 -28.51
CA TRP A 782 3.43 -23.18 -27.22
C TRP A 782 4.14 -22.24 -26.24
N ARG A 783 5.20 -21.54 -26.68
CA ARG A 783 5.93 -20.59 -25.80
C ARG A 783 5.05 -19.45 -25.30
N GLN A 784 4.24 -18.87 -26.18
CA GLN A 784 3.33 -17.79 -25.82
C GLN A 784 2.23 -18.24 -24.86
N LEU A 785 1.65 -19.42 -25.11
CA LEU A 785 0.68 -20.02 -24.21
C LEU A 785 1.28 -20.26 -22.84
N TRP A 786 2.47 -20.85 -22.79
CA TRP A 786 3.21 -21.13 -21.56
C TRP A 786 3.45 -19.85 -20.73
N SER A 787 3.97 -18.77 -21.34
CA SER A 787 4.20 -17.51 -20.61
C SER A 787 2.91 -16.86 -20.12
N ARG A 788 1.82 -16.97 -20.89
CA ARG A 788 0.51 -16.40 -20.52
C ARG A 788 -0.11 -17.16 -19.36
N VAL A 789 -0.10 -18.49 -19.41
CA VAL A 789 -0.61 -19.34 -18.32
C VAL A 789 0.12 -19.03 -17.01
N LEU A 790 1.45 -18.93 -17.04
CA LEU A 790 2.23 -18.58 -15.85
C LEU A 790 1.95 -17.16 -15.34
N GLY A 791 1.82 -16.17 -16.23
CA GLY A 791 1.42 -14.82 -15.84
C GLY A 791 0.03 -14.77 -15.22
N THR A 792 -0.94 -15.52 -15.76
CA THR A 792 -2.29 -15.63 -15.19
C THR A 792 -2.28 -16.33 -13.84
N LEU A 793 -1.51 -17.41 -13.68
CA LEU A 793 -1.36 -18.10 -12.40
C LEU A 793 -0.72 -17.19 -11.35
N ALA A 794 0.37 -16.48 -11.70
CA ALA A 794 1.00 -15.52 -10.79
C ALA A 794 0.02 -14.48 -10.26
N GLN A 795 -0.78 -13.86 -11.15
CA GLN A 795 -1.82 -12.90 -10.76
C GLN A 795 -2.94 -13.56 -9.95
N SER A 796 -3.27 -14.82 -10.23
CA SER A 796 -4.26 -15.56 -9.44
C SER A 796 -3.77 -15.88 -8.03
N PHE A 797 -2.47 -16.13 -7.84
CA PHE A 797 -1.87 -16.36 -6.52
C PHE A 797 -1.72 -15.05 -5.76
N GLU A 798 -1.21 -13.98 -6.40
CA GLU A 798 -1.03 -12.65 -5.80
C GLU A 798 -2.34 -12.07 -5.24
N HIS A 799 -3.46 -12.44 -5.85
CA HIS A 799 -4.79 -11.97 -5.48
C HIS A 799 -5.69 -13.06 -4.87
N ASP A 800 -5.11 -14.11 -4.30
CA ASP A 800 -5.86 -15.15 -3.59
C ASP A 800 -6.37 -14.63 -2.24
N GLN A 801 -7.62 -14.18 -2.21
CA GLN A 801 -8.25 -13.59 -1.02
C GLN A 801 -9.15 -14.57 -0.26
N ASP A 802 -9.49 -15.71 -0.86
CA ASP A 802 -10.40 -16.71 -0.29
C ASP A 802 -9.64 -17.96 0.19
N ASP A 803 -8.31 -17.86 0.31
CA ASP A 803 -7.43 -18.98 0.67
C ASP A 803 -7.61 -20.20 -0.25
N PHE A 804 -7.94 -19.97 -1.53
CA PHE A 804 -8.23 -21.05 -2.46
C PHE A 804 -7.01 -21.96 -2.66
N TRP A 805 -5.82 -21.36 -2.80
CA TRP A 805 -4.56 -22.07 -3.00
C TRP A 805 -3.96 -22.59 -1.70
N GLN A 806 -4.51 -22.23 -0.54
CA GLN A 806 -4.18 -22.85 0.76
C GLN A 806 -4.78 -24.24 0.90
N ALA A 807 -5.82 -24.60 0.13
CA ALA A 807 -6.36 -25.95 0.21
C ALA A 807 -5.33 -26.97 -0.33
N PRO A 808 -4.94 -28.01 0.45
CA PRO A 808 -3.88 -28.95 0.04
C PRO A 808 -4.13 -29.63 -1.32
N ALA A 809 -5.40 -29.89 -1.66
CA ALA A 809 -5.77 -30.48 -2.95
C ALA A 809 -5.46 -29.56 -4.14
N HIS A 810 -5.60 -28.23 -3.96
CA HIS A 810 -5.32 -27.25 -5.01
C HIS A 810 -3.82 -26.95 -5.08
N PHE A 811 -3.18 -26.75 -3.93
CA PHE A 811 -1.75 -26.50 -3.82
C PHE A 811 -0.94 -27.65 -4.43
N GLY A 812 -1.15 -28.88 -3.96
CA GLY A 812 -0.42 -30.06 -4.45
C GLY A 812 -0.68 -30.34 -5.93
N GLY A 813 -1.86 -29.97 -6.44
CA GLY A 813 -2.19 -30.09 -7.86
C GLY A 813 -1.35 -29.18 -8.77
N VAL A 814 -0.86 -28.05 -8.28
CA VAL A 814 -0.15 -27.04 -9.08
C VAL A 814 1.34 -26.91 -8.73
N ALA A 815 1.73 -27.07 -7.47
CA ALA A 815 3.09 -26.85 -6.99
C ALA A 815 4.13 -27.73 -7.71
N GLY A 816 3.86 -29.04 -7.80
CA GLY A 816 4.73 -29.97 -8.52
C GLY A 816 4.80 -29.71 -10.02
N VAL A 817 3.69 -29.28 -10.63
CA VAL A 817 3.63 -28.98 -12.07
C VAL A 817 4.46 -27.75 -12.41
N LEU A 818 4.38 -26.70 -11.58
CA LEU A 818 5.12 -25.45 -11.76
C LEU A 818 6.61 -25.65 -11.53
N THR A 819 7.01 -26.24 -10.40
CA THR A 819 8.41 -26.51 -10.09
C THR A 819 9.06 -27.41 -11.15
N GLY A 820 8.34 -28.42 -11.64
CA GLY A 820 8.80 -29.25 -12.76
C GLY A 820 9.11 -28.48 -14.05
N GLN A 821 8.53 -27.29 -14.25
CA GLN A 821 8.86 -26.43 -15.41
C GLN A 821 10.27 -25.82 -15.35
N LEU A 822 10.96 -25.84 -14.19
CA LEU A 822 12.36 -25.40 -14.07
C LEU A 822 13.28 -26.18 -15.02
N THR A 823 12.96 -27.46 -15.31
CA THR A 823 13.68 -28.31 -16.28
C THR A 823 13.70 -27.76 -17.70
N ARG A 824 12.87 -26.75 -18.02
CA ARG A 824 12.86 -26.10 -19.33
C ARG A 824 13.93 -25.01 -19.46
N ALA A 825 14.56 -24.60 -18.37
CA ALA A 825 15.66 -23.65 -18.40
C ALA A 825 16.87 -24.24 -19.16
N GLY A 826 17.49 -23.44 -20.03
CA GLY A 826 18.61 -23.89 -20.87
C GLY A 826 18.23 -24.88 -21.98
N GLY A 827 16.94 -25.23 -22.15
CA GLY A 827 16.48 -26.11 -23.22
C GLY A 827 16.48 -25.43 -24.61
N SER A 828 16.37 -26.24 -25.67
CA SER A 828 16.26 -25.77 -27.07
C SER A 828 15.08 -24.82 -27.32
N ASP A 829 14.13 -24.78 -26.38
CA ASP A 829 12.95 -23.93 -26.41
C ASP A 829 13.19 -22.47 -26.01
N LYS A 830 14.41 -22.06 -25.59
CA LYS A 830 14.75 -20.65 -25.23
C LYS A 830 13.65 -19.94 -24.40
N LEU A 831 13.05 -20.65 -23.45
CA LEU A 831 12.01 -20.11 -22.58
C LEU A 831 12.66 -19.28 -21.46
N ASP A 832 12.13 -18.08 -21.22
CA ASP A 832 12.57 -17.24 -20.11
C ASP A 832 11.85 -17.66 -18.82
N VAL A 833 12.45 -18.64 -18.15
CA VAL A 833 11.97 -19.17 -16.87
C VAL A 833 12.04 -18.10 -15.78
N GLY A 834 13.02 -17.19 -15.84
CA GLY A 834 13.18 -16.13 -14.86
C GLY A 834 12.08 -15.07 -14.95
N ALA A 835 11.66 -14.69 -16.16
CA ALA A 835 10.64 -13.67 -16.35
C ALA A 835 9.21 -14.14 -16.07
N HIS A 836 8.93 -15.44 -16.14
CA HIS A 836 7.56 -15.95 -16.10
C HIS A 836 7.30 -17.01 -15.02
N LEU A 837 8.19 -17.99 -14.83
CA LEU A 837 7.95 -19.07 -13.87
C LEU A 837 8.28 -18.66 -12.44
N ILE A 838 9.43 -18.02 -12.24
CA ILE A 838 9.89 -17.62 -10.90
C ILE A 838 8.86 -16.70 -10.22
N PRO A 839 8.32 -15.64 -10.86
CA PRO A 839 7.25 -14.84 -10.26
C PRO A 839 6.02 -15.66 -9.85
N ALA A 840 5.60 -16.63 -10.67
CA ALA A 840 4.46 -17.49 -10.35
C ALA A 840 4.73 -18.39 -9.12
N LEU A 841 5.95 -18.92 -8.99
CA LEU A 841 6.35 -19.73 -7.82
C LEU A 841 6.42 -18.89 -6.54
N ILE A 842 6.89 -17.63 -6.63
CA ILE A 842 6.94 -16.71 -5.49
C ILE A 842 5.53 -16.39 -5.01
N GLU A 843 4.63 -16.02 -5.92
CA GLU A 843 3.27 -15.66 -5.54
C GLU A 843 2.50 -16.89 -5.03
N LEU A 844 2.74 -18.10 -5.57
CA LEU A 844 2.18 -19.34 -5.00
C LEU A 844 2.66 -19.58 -3.57
N ALA A 845 3.97 -19.39 -3.31
CA ALA A 845 4.54 -19.56 -1.99
C ALA A 845 3.98 -18.52 -0.98
N SER A 846 3.69 -17.31 -1.45
CA SER A 846 3.06 -16.25 -0.66
C SER A 846 1.58 -16.50 -0.41
N ALA A 847 0.86 -17.08 -1.37
CA ALA A 847 -0.57 -17.41 -1.24
C ALA A 847 -0.80 -18.61 -0.32
N ALA A 848 0.17 -19.53 -0.23
CA ALA A 848 0.11 -20.74 0.59
C ALA A 848 0.93 -20.57 1.89
N ASP A 849 0.46 -19.68 2.76
CA ASP A 849 0.96 -19.37 4.11
C ASP A 849 0.83 -20.53 5.12
N SER A 850 1.43 -21.68 4.80
CA SER A 850 1.57 -22.84 5.68
C SER A 850 3.00 -23.33 5.64
N ALA A 851 3.55 -23.70 6.80
CA ALA A 851 4.87 -24.30 6.89
C ALA A 851 4.97 -25.61 6.07
N ASP A 852 3.89 -26.38 6.00
CA ASP A 852 3.84 -27.64 5.23
C ASP A 852 3.91 -27.37 3.73
N HIS A 853 3.15 -26.39 3.22
CA HIS A 853 3.19 -26.00 1.81
C HIS A 853 4.54 -25.39 1.41
N ARG A 854 5.12 -24.54 2.27
CA ARG A 854 6.47 -24.00 2.06
C ARG A 854 7.50 -25.11 2.00
N LYS A 855 7.42 -26.09 2.90
CA LYS A 855 8.31 -27.26 2.89
C LYS A 855 8.14 -28.11 1.63
N GLU A 856 6.90 -28.39 1.23
CA GLU A 856 6.60 -29.14 0.00
C GLU A 856 7.18 -28.45 -1.24
N LEU A 857 6.95 -27.14 -1.37
CA LEU A 857 7.45 -26.34 -2.49
C LEU A 857 8.97 -26.25 -2.48
N ASN A 858 9.58 -26.01 -1.32
CA ASN A 858 11.03 -25.95 -1.17
C ASN A 858 11.67 -27.27 -1.62
N MET A 859 11.16 -28.41 -1.10
CA MET A 859 11.64 -29.73 -1.51
C MET A 859 11.48 -29.99 -3.01
N ALA A 860 10.42 -29.46 -3.64
CA ALA A 860 10.24 -29.57 -5.08
C ALA A 860 11.24 -28.72 -5.88
N VAL A 861 11.58 -27.51 -5.42
CA VAL A 861 12.62 -26.66 -6.04
C VAL A 861 14.02 -27.26 -5.84
N LEU A 862 14.35 -27.75 -4.64
CA LEU A 862 15.66 -28.32 -4.31
C LEU A 862 16.06 -29.50 -5.21
N LYS A 863 15.09 -30.30 -5.67
CA LYS A 863 15.34 -31.40 -6.64
C LYS A 863 16.01 -30.93 -7.92
N HIS A 864 15.81 -29.67 -8.32
CA HIS A 864 16.37 -29.11 -9.55
C HIS A 864 17.78 -28.52 -9.37
N LEU A 865 18.26 -28.36 -8.13
CA LEU A 865 19.62 -27.91 -7.84
C LEU A 865 20.68 -28.94 -8.20
N ARG A 866 20.33 -30.22 -8.37
CA ARG A 866 21.25 -31.30 -8.81
C ARG A 866 21.00 -31.76 -10.25
N ASP A 867 20.29 -30.98 -11.08
CA ASP A 867 20.06 -31.35 -12.48
C ASP A 867 21.38 -31.32 -13.27
N GLU A 868 21.56 -32.25 -14.20
CA GLU A 868 22.78 -32.34 -15.02
C GLU A 868 23.03 -31.05 -15.84
N ARG A 869 21.97 -30.31 -16.17
CA ARG A 869 22.06 -29.09 -16.98
C ARG A 869 22.25 -27.86 -16.09
N ALA A 870 23.36 -27.15 -16.28
CA ALA A 870 23.67 -25.91 -15.56
C ALA A 870 22.56 -24.86 -15.65
N GLY A 871 21.87 -24.73 -16.80
CA GLY A 871 20.76 -23.81 -16.97
C GLY A 871 19.57 -24.06 -16.03
N VAL A 872 19.32 -25.33 -15.67
CA VAL A 872 18.26 -25.72 -14.73
C VAL A 872 18.68 -25.43 -13.30
N ARG A 873 19.92 -25.78 -12.93
CA ARG A 873 20.48 -25.43 -11.62
C ARG A 873 20.46 -23.93 -11.38
N LEU A 874 20.90 -23.14 -12.37
CA LEU A 874 20.88 -21.68 -12.34
C LEU A 874 19.47 -21.11 -12.11
N ALA A 875 18.46 -21.65 -12.81
CA ALA A 875 17.08 -21.21 -12.64
C ALA A 875 16.53 -21.55 -11.24
N ALA A 876 16.87 -22.72 -10.71
CA ALA A 876 16.49 -23.14 -9.36
C ALA A 876 17.15 -22.28 -8.29
N VAL A 877 18.45 -21.94 -8.42
CA VAL A 877 19.15 -21.01 -7.52
C VAL A 877 18.50 -19.63 -7.55
N LYS A 878 18.19 -19.08 -8.72
CA LYS A 878 17.49 -17.80 -8.85
C LYS A 878 16.08 -17.83 -8.23
N CYS A 879 15.39 -18.96 -8.34
CA CYS A 879 14.09 -19.15 -7.69
C CYS A 879 14.24 -19.10 -6.16
N GLN A 880 15.24 -19.78 -5.62
CA GLN A 880 15.52 -19.77 -4.19
C GLN A 880 15.92 -18.38 -3.67
N GLN A 881 16.75 -17.65 -4.42
CA GLN A 881 17.06 -16.25 -4.10
C GLN A 881 15.80 -15.39 -3.99
N ALA A 882 14.91 -15.50 -4.98
CA ALA A 882 13.73 -14.66 -5.04
C ALA A 882 12.67 -15.04 -3.97
N LEU A 883 12.58 -16.33 -3.62
CA LEU A 883 11.79 -16.80 -2.48
C LEU A 883 12.36 -16.30 -1.14
N THR A 884 13.69 -16.33 -0.99
CA THR A 884 14.40 -15.77 0.17
C THR A 884 14.12 -14.27 0.31
N ASP A 885 14.16 -13.51 -0.79
CA ASP A 885 13.87 -12.07 -0.78
C ASP A 885 12.42 -11.75 -0.40
N LYS A 886 11.46 -12.53 -0.90
CA LYS A 886 10.02 -12.27 -0.70
C LYS A 886 9.56 -12.68 0.71
N LEU A 887 9.95 -13.87 1.15
CA LEU A 887 9.39 -14.52 2.35
C LEU A 887 10.32 -14.48 3.57
N GLY A 888 11.60 -14.12 3.39
CA GLY A 888 12.53 -13.89 4.49
C GLY A 888 12.64 -15.08 5.45
N GLU A 889 12.53 -14.80 6.76
CA GLU A 889 12.68 -15.79 7.84
C GLU A 889 11.71 -16.98 7.70
N GLU A 890 10.50 -16.77 7.15
CA GLU A 890 9.49 -17.83 7.01
C GLU A 890 9.92 -18.91 6.00
N TRP A 891 10.60 -18.51 4.92
CA TRP A 891 11.17 -19.45 3.95
C TRP A 891 12.42 -20.14 4.49
N LEU A 892 13.24 -19.39 5.24
CA LEU A 892 14.45 -19.92 5.86
C LEU A 892 14.19 -20.87 7.03
N SER A 893 12.94 -21.05 7.46
CA SER A 893 12.57 -22.17 8.33
C SER A 893 12.95 -23.55 7.76
N ALA A 894 13.06 -23.66 6.42
CA ALA A 894 13.49 -24.86 5.72
C ALA A 894 14.98 -24.84 5.31
N LEU A 895 15.78 -23.92 5.87
CA LEU A 895 17.23 -23.81 5.59
C LEU A 895 18.02 -25.10 5.87
N PRO A 896 17.75 -25.87 6.93
CA PRO A 896 18.45 -27.14 7.15
C PRO A 896 18.36 -28.09 5.94
N GLU A 897 17.23 -28.11 5.23
CA GLU A 897 17.07 -28.89 4.01
C GLU A 897 17.83 -28.31 2.81
N MET A 898 18.12 -27.00 2.80
CA MET A 898 18.82 -26.30 1.71
C MET A 898 20.35 -26.40 1.82
N LEU A 899 20.90 -26.48 3.04
CA LEU A 899 22.35 -26.47 3.30
C LEU A 899 23.17 -27.48 2.47
N PRO A 900 22.76 -28.77 2.34
CA PRO A 900 23.54 -29.72 1.56
C PRO A 900 23.65 -29.32 0.07
N TYR A 901 22.61 -28.69 -0.47
CA TYR A 901 22.61 -28.24 -1.86
C TYR A 901 23.42 -26.95 -2.03
N ILE A 902 23.39 -26.05 -1.05
CA ILE A 902 24.21 -24.84 -1.06
C ILE A 902 25.69 -25.21 -1.06
N SER A 903 26.10 -26.14 -0.18
CA SER A 903 27.48 -26.61 -0.10
C SER A 903 27.95 -27.23 -1.42
N GLU A 904 27.13 -28.07 -2.06
CA GLU A 904 27.48 -28.65 -3.37
C GLU A 904 27.59 -27.61 -4.49
N LEU A 905 26.73 -26.59 -4.48
CA LEU A 905 26.67 -25.58 -5.54
C LEU A 905 27.67 -24.43 -5.37
N GLN A 906 28.33 -24.32 -4.21
CA GLN A 906 29.44 -23.39 -4.00
C GLN A 906 30.66 -23.76 -4.84
N ASP A 907 30.81 -25.04 -5.16
CA ASP A 907 31.87 -25.59 -5.99
C ASP A 907 31.32 -26.14 -7.33
N ASP A 908 30.26 -25.53 -7.88
CA ASP A 908 29.65 -25.95 -9.15
C ASP A 908 30.59 -25.70 -10.34
N ASP A 909 30.65 -26.66 -11.28
CA ASP A 909 31.49 -26.55 -12.49
C ASP A 909 31.10 -25.37 -13.41
N ASP A 910 29.89 -24.82 -13.31
CA ASP A 910 29.44 -23.66 -14.08
C ASP A 910 29.57 -22.35 -13.28
N GLU A 911 30.42 -21.44 -13.75
CA GLU A 911 30.71 -20.14 -13.10
C GLU A 911 29.46 -19.28 -12.83
N ALA A 912 28.39 -19.41 -13.64
CA ALA A 912 27.18 -18.63 -13.44
C ALA A 912 26.34 -19.19 -12.30
N VAL A 913 26.28 -20.52 -12.16
CA VAL A 913 25.63 -21.19 -11.04
C VAL A 913 26.37 -20.87 -9.75
N GLU A 914 27.69 -21.07 -9.72
CA GLU A 914 28.55 -20.77 -8.58
C GLU A 914 28.36 -19.33 -8.08
N ARG A 915 28.40 -18.34 -9.00
CA ARG A 915 28.23 -16.92 -8.66
C ARG A 915 26.85 -16.59 -8.10
N GLU A 916 25.79 -17.17 -8.66
CA GLU A 916 24.44 -16.96 -8.14
C GLU A 916 24.21 -17.69 -6.82
N THR A 917 24.88 -18.83 -6.57
CA THR A 917 24.85 -19.50 -5.26
C THR A 917 25.50 -18.63 -4.18
N HIS A 918 26.64 -18.01 -4.47
CA HIS A 918 27.27 -17.04 -3.55
C HIS A 918 26.35 -15.84 -3.26
N ARG A 919 25.65 -15.31 -4.27
CA ARG A 919 24.64 -14.27 -4.04
C ARG A 919 23.48 -14.75 -3.18
N TRP A 920 23.07 -16.00 -3.34
CA TRP A 920 22.03 -16.59 -2.52
C TRP A 920 22.47 -16.70 -1.06
N ILE A 921 23.70 -17.15 -0.80
CA ILE A 921 24.28 -17.16 0.55
C ILE A 921 24.25 -15.76 1.16
N VAL A 922 24.74 -14.73 0.45
CA VAL A 922 24.71 -13.34 0.94
C VAL A 922 23.29 -12.86 1.27
N LYS A 923 22.28 -13.29 0.50
CA LYS A 923 20.86 -12.99 0.81
C LYS A 923 20.40 -13.70 2.07
N ILE A 924 20.72 -14.99 2.23
CA ILE A 924 20.40 -15.76 3.43
C ILE A 924 21.04 -15.11 4.66
N GLU A 925 22.34 -14.81 4.60
CA GLU A 925 23.09 -14.15 5.68
C GLU A 925 22.52 -12.77 6.01
N GLY A 926 22.07 -12.03 4.98
CA GLY A 926 21.38 -10.75 5.15
C GLY A 926 20.06 -10.86 5.92
N VAL A 927 19.32 -11.96 5.71
CA VAL A 927 18.06 -12.23 6.42
C VAL A 927 18.31 -12.78 7.83
N LEU A 928 19.14 -13.81 7.97
CA LEU A 928 19.43 -14.44 9.27
C LEU A 928 20.20 -13.50 10.20
N GLY A 929 21.05 -12.65 9.62
CA GLY A 929 22.14 -12.06 10.36
C GLY A 929 22.92 -13.17 11.07
N GLU A 930 23.63 -13.99 10.31
CA GLU A 930 24.80 -14.79 10.71
C GLU A 930 25.44 -15.35 9.44
N SER A 931 26.76 -15.56 9.45
CA SER A 931 27.44 -16.21 8.32
C SER A 931 26.97 -17.66 8.21
N LEU A 932 26.77 -18.13 6.98
CA LEU A 932 26.38 -19.51 6.72
C LEU A 932 27.54 -20.49 6.94
N ASP A 933 28.77 -20.01 7.07
CA ASP A 933 29.98 -20.82 7.13
C ASP A 933 30.00 -21.77 8.35
N SER A 934 29.43 -21.36 9.49
CA SER A 934 29.29 -22.26 10.66
C SER A 934 28.28 -23.39 10.49
N MET A 935 27.38 -23.30 9.49
CA MET A 935 26.34 -24.29 9.21
C MET A 935 26.69 -25.19 8.01
N LEU A 936 27.68 -24.78 7.21
CA LEU A 936 28.20 -25.52 6.06
C LEU A 936 29.41 -26.40 6.40
N GLN A 937 30.02 -26.21 7.58
CA GLN A 937 31.01 -27.12 8.19
C GLN A 937 30.33 -28.30 8.88
#